data_AF-A0A6L6WVQ8-F1
#
_entry.id   AF-A0A6L6WVQ8-F1
#
_cell.length_a   1.000
_cell.length_b   1.000
_cell.length_c   1.000
_cell.angle_alpha   90.00
_cell.angle_beta   90.00
_cell.angle_gamma   90.00
#
_symmetry.space_group_name_H-M   'P 1'
#
loop_
_entity.id
_entity.type
_entity.pdbx_description
1 polymer ?
#
loop_
_entity_poly.entity_id
_entity_poly.type
_entity_poly.pdbx_seq_one_letter_code
_entity_poly.pdbx_strand_id
1 'polypeptide(L)'
;MRGTVLDGRYALTERIGAGGMGAVWRARDARLDREVAVKLLGLPPDTSAAERDRMLALFAREGRAAAALDSSYIVPVFDHGTDGDIPYLVMPLLSGRTVTELLAGGHGLPPRRVARIAAQVCRALAVAHRAGIVHRDIKPANVMVTDEGTAKVLDFGIAKFLDAATGAGGYLTRTADSPIGTLHYMAPERFTRAPGDGRTDVYALGCMVHEMLTGSPPFDAPSAAALMHCHVYEIPDRPSVRRPELAPAWDELVGRMLAKPPADRPDAEQARIALEALAVPGPSSSAPDLPRQALPEHDLPRHALPEPGPSKPGVPEPDSPKADLSKPDLSAPAAFGPAPTTSGFPAPGALGSPGFSPAPSAATGTGFGTGAGTPPRPPTSYPLPPPRPSAPPPAPTAPPHAPPRRPLWRTWWIPGGAAVTAAALVAALTLTDAFGGGGGGDGDGGGGGKEKGGASSAQPVGAPGTVAARARTETLVAGTAKDARGPAPAVTGARRGGEVTVLEPTELTDTDPGKMWSGADRIMARLVYRSLTGLKTLPDGTVRLVGDLATDAGRASEGGRVWTFTLKDGVTYEDGRPVRAQDFVHAVERTLAKDFVLGDRTLHTWILGPKTAADLGTKQIALPPGAITAPDDRTVVYRLDRARPDFNVALASPSGVPVPAGAGGTGAAPGAPPATGPYRVGDRKPGKDIVLSRNPEWDAGSDPLRTAYPDSYRIESNVMTEQIARRTAGAGVDAAVMSFNGSLRKNDLAGVPDSTRRLSAPSPFVQAYVINTSRVKDRRVRQAIATAMPSDDVLRASNEGGTVHHNLLAPGVRGARPFDLYEAGAHGDPAKAMSLLQEAGKVGYRLTLGHAAPTDADRAEVVEAALERAGFRVETEQADISKFYGNAGAGKYDLFRIGVGGSLPVASSFLPDYFDGAFSYPTTSNYSRLKSSGVDTAMKAAGAAGTVESAGRLWSAVDRRLMEEAAAVPVYVPTRTLLYSKALGGLQIDLDGVSPLNAYVRRR
;
A
#
# COMPACT_ATOMS: atom_id res chain seq x y z
N MET A 1 -12.83 -19.04 -36.00
CA MET A 1 -13.86 -18.35 -35.19
C MET A 1 -14.84 -17.60 -36.06
N ARG A 2 -14.51 -16.45 -36.70
CA ARG A 2 -15.41 -15.92 -37.73
C ARG A 2 -15.56 -16.96 -38.85
N GLY A 3 -16.80 -17.29 -39.23
CA GLY A 3 -17.11 -18.36 -40.18
C GLY A 3 -17.02 -19.79 -39.61
N THR A 4 -16.69 -19.97 -38.32
CA THR A 4 -16.79 -21.28 -37.67
C THR A 4 -18.25 -21.60 -37.37
N VAL A 5 -18.66 -22.86 -37.55
CA VAL A 5 -20.01 -23.35 -37.25
C VAL A 5 -19.92 -24.35 -36.10
N LEU A 6 -20.32 -23.92 -34.90
CA LEU A 6 -20.26 -24.78 -33.70
C LEU A 6 -21.36 -25.84 -33.78
N ASP A 7 -21.03 -27.10 -33.46
CA ASP A 7 -21.98 -28.23 -33.42
C ASP A 7 -22.81 -28.37 -34.72
N GLY A 8 -22.21 -27.98 -35.87
CA GLY A 8 -22.88 -27.92 -37.17
C GLY A 8 -24.07 -26.95 -37.28
N ARG A 9 -24.38 -26.18 -36.22
CA ARG A 9 -25.62 -25.39 -36.10
C ARG A 9 -25.40 -23.89 -35.93
N TYR A 10 -24.38 -23.44 -35.20
CA TYR A 10 -24.21 -22.02 -34.85
C TYR A 10 -23.08 -21.37 -35.64
N ALA A 11 -23.43 -20.74 -36.77
CA ALA A 11 -22.49 -20.06 -37.65
C ALA A 11 -22.10 -18.68 -37.08
N LEU A 12 -20.86 -18.54 -36.59
CA LEU A 12 -20.36 -17.32 -35.95
C LEU A 12 -20.04 -16.22 -37.00
N THR A 13 -20.82 -15.14 -37.02
CA THR A 13 -20.75 -14.10 -38.05
C THR A 13 -19.88 -12.91 -37.66
N GLU A 14 -19.87 -12.51 -36.38
CA GLU A 14 -19.21 -11.30 -35.87
C GLU A 14 -18.94 -11.41 -34.36
N ARG A 15 -17.84 -10.83 -33.86
CA ARG A 15 -17.54 -10.81 -32.41
C ARG A 15 -18.07 -9.52 -31.79
N ILE A 16 -19.10 -9.64 -30.96
CA ILE A 16 -19.81 -8.54 -30.32
C ILE A 16 -19.35 -8.24 -28.88
N GLY A 17 -18.51 -9.08 -28.28
CA GLY A 17 -17.91 -8.82 -26.96
C GLY A 17 -16.69 -9.69 -26.65
N ALA A 18 -15.87 -9.26 -25.69
CA ALA A 18 -14.72 -10.02 -25.17
C ALA A 18 -14.37 -9.60 -23.72
N GLY A 19 -13.91 -10.54 -22.90
CA GLY A 19 -13.50 -10.28 -21.51
C GLY A 19 -12.71 -11.45 -20.91
N GLY A 20 -12.33 -11.34 -19.63
CA GLY A 20 -11.43 -12.30 -18.94
C GLY A 20 -11.94 -13.74 -18.76
N MET A 21 -13.13 -14.06 -19.25
CA MET A 21 -13.69 -15.43 -19.26
C MET A 21 -14.00 -15.95 -20.68
N GLY A 22 -13.78 -15.17 -21.74
CA GLY A 22 -14.04 -15.58 -23.12
C GLY A 22 -14.54 -14.49 -24.06
N ALA A 23 -15.29 -14.88 -25.10
CA ALA A 23 -15.73 -14.00 -26.18
C ALA A 23 -17.19 -14.25 -26.58
N VAL A 24 -17.94 -13.17 -26.83
CA VAL A 24 -19.33 -13.22 -27.28
C VAL A 24 -19.39 -12.90 -28.77
N TRP A 25 -20.11 -13.75 -29.51
CA TRP A 25 -20.28 -13.66 -30.95
C TRP A 25 -21.75 -13.53 -31.32
N ARG A 26 -22.07 -12.69 -32.30
CA ARG A 26 -23.29 -12.81 -33.09
C ARG A 26 -23.15 -14.07 -33.95
N ALA A 27 -24.20 -14.87 -33.99
CA ALA A 27 -24.26 -16.09 -34.78
C ALA A 27 -25.65 -16.31 -35.37
N ARG A 28 -25.72 -17.07 -36.47
CA ARG A 28 -26.98 -17.56 -37.05
C ARG A 28 -27.22 -19.00 -36.58
N ASP A 29 -28.33 -19.25 -35.91
CA ASP A 29 -28.81 -20.61 -35.61
C ASP A 29 -29.40 -21.20 -36.90
N ALA A 30 -28.61 -22.02 -37.60
CA ALA A 30 -28.96 -22.56 -38.90
C ALA A 30 -30.18 -23.51 -38.89
N ARG A 31 -30.64 -23.93 -37.70
CA ARG A 31 -31.83 -24.79 -37.53
C ARG A 31 -33.11 -23.99 -37.28
N LEU A 32 -33.01 -22.82 -36.65
CA LEU A 32 -34.14 -21.96 -36.29
C LEU A 32 -34.19 -20.63 -37.08
N ASP A 33 -33.29 -20.51 -38.06
CA ASP A 33 -33.02 -19.35 -38.92
C ASP A 33 -33.11 -17.96 -38.26
N ARG A 34 -32.43 -17.80 -37.12
CA ARG A 34 -32.44 -16.58 -36.30
C ARG A 34 -31.05 -16.15 -35.86
N GLU A 35 -30.86 -14.86 -35.63
CA GLU A 35 -29.68 -14.36 -34.93
C GLU A 35 -29.74 -14.70 -33.43
N VAL A 36 -28.60 -15.08 -32.87
CA VAL A 36 -28.38 -15.36 -31.45
C VAL A 36 -27.03 -14.80 -31.01
N ALA A 37 -26.88 -14.53 -29.72
CA ALA A 37 -25.58 -14.29 -29.11
C ALA A 37 -25.02 -15.61 -28.56
N VAL A 38 -23.76 -15.90 -28.86
CA VAL A 38 -23.05 -17.11 -28.44
C VAL A 38 -21.82 -16.70 -27.62
N LYS A 39 -21.84 -17.00 -26.33
CA LYS A 39 -20.71 -16.76 -25.42
C LYS A 39 -19.84 -18.01 -25.37
N LEU A 40 -18.67 -17.94 -26.00
CA LEU A 40 -17.59 -18.93 -25.88
C LEU A 40 -16.84 -18.68 -24.57
N LEU A 41 -16.57 -19.72 -23.79
CA LEU A 41 -15.62 -19.65 -22.69
C LEU A 41 -14.17 -19.86 -23.18
N GLY A 42 -13.25 -19.07 -22.63
CA GLY A 42 -11.82 -19.26 -22.81
C GLY A 42 -11.24 -20.14 -21.70
N LEU A 43 -10.71 -21.31 -22.07
CA LEU A 43 -9.87 -22.11 -21.18
C LEU A 43 -8.38 -21.71 -21.36
N PRO A 44 -7.63 -21.41 -20.28
CA PRO A 44 -6.19 -21.15 -20.37
C PRO A 44 -5.44 -22.32 -21.05
N PRO A 45 -4.37 -22.07 -21.84
CA PRO A 45 -3.66 -23.11 -22.57
C PRO A 45 -3.18 -24.28 -21.68
N ASP A 46 -2.65 -23.96 -20.49
CA ASP A 46 -2.07 -24.91 -19.54
C ASP A 46 -3.12 -25.61 -18.64
N THR A 47 -4.42 -25.48 -18.94
CA THR A 47 -5.49 -26.09 -18.12
C THR A 47 -5.42 -27.62 -18.21
N SER A 48 -5.05 -28.27 -17.11
CA SER A 48 -4.96 -29.73 -17.00
C SER A 48 -6.30 -30.42 -17.29
N ALA A 49 -6.28 -31.65 -17.81
CA ALA A 49 -7.51 -32.39 -18.17
C ALA A 49 -8.51 -32.48 -17.00
N ALA A 50 -8.04 -32.86 -15.80
CA ALA A 50 -8.89 -32.94 -14.61
C ALA A 50 -9.45 -31.59 -14.12
N GLU A 51 -8.86 -30.45 -14.55
CA GLU A 51 -9.38 -29.11 -14.28
C GLU A 51 -10.36 -28.66 -15.37
N ARG A 52 -10.07 -28.99 -16.63
CA ARG A 52 -10.94 -28.83 -17.81
C ARG A 52 -12.28 -29.52 -17.60
N ASP A 53 -12.28 -30.79 -17.23
CA ASP A 53 -13.49 -31.58 -16.95
C ASP A 53 -14.33 -30.95 -15.83
N ARG A 54 -13.68 -30.42 -14.78
CA ARG A 54 -14.37 -29.73 -13.67
C ARG A 54 -14.99 -28.42 -14.14
N MET A 55 -14.29 -27.62 -14.94
CA MET A 55 -14.80 -26.36 -15.48
C MET A 55 -15.98 -26.60 -16.43
N LEU A 56 -15.89 -27.63 -17.29
CA LEU A 56 -16.97 -28.09 -18.16
C LEU A 56 -18.20 -28.54 -17.36
N ALA A 57 -18.02 -29.41 -16.35
CA ALA A 57 -19.11 -29.90 -15.50
C ALA A 57 -19.78 -28.79 -14.67
N LEU A 58 -19.01 -27.81 -14.19
CA LEU A 58 -19.54 -26.61 -13.51
C LEU A 58 -20.38 -25.77 -14.48
N PHE A 59 -19.82 -25.41 -15.64
CA PHE A 59 -20.53 -24.63 -16.67
C PHE A 59 -21.82 -25.30 -17.14
N ALA A 60 -21.79 -26.62 -17.37
CA ALA A 60 -22.98 -27.39 -17.74
C ALA A 60 -24.01 -27.51 -16.60
N ARG A 61 -23.61 -27.45 -15.32
CA ARG A 61 -24.56 -27.33 -14.19
C ARG A 61 -25.22 -25.96 -14.15
N GLU A 62 -24.53 -24.94 -14.62
CA GLU A 62 -24.88 -23.55 -14.38
C GLU A 62 -25.64 -22.89 -15.53
N GLY A 63 -25.40 -23.31 -16.77
CA GLY A 63 -26.34 -23.07 -17.89
C GLY A 63 -27.74 -23.61 -17.57
N ARG A 64 -27.84 -24.78 -16.92
CA ARG A 64 -29.09 -25.33 -16.40
C ARG A 64 -29.69 -24.51 -15.25
N ALA A 65 -28.88 -23.98 -14.35
CA ALA A 65 -29.35 -23.13 -13.25
C ALA A 65 -29.90 -21.78 -13.76
N ALA A 66 -29.22 -21.15 -14.72
CA ALA A 66 -29.67 -19.92 -15.37
C ALA A 66 -30.93 -20.16 -16.23
N ALA A 67 -31.01 -21.28 -16.95
CA ALA A 67 -32.20 -21.67 -17.72
C ALA A 67 -33.46 -21.94 -16.87
N ALA A 68 -33.31 -22.14 -15.55
CA ALA A 68 -34.42 -22.31 -14.62
C ALA A 68 -34.98 -21.00 -14.05
N LEU A 69 -34.40 -19.84 -14.39
CA LEU A 69 -34.83 -18.52 -13.90
C LEU A 69 -35.77 -17.82 -14.88
N ASP A 70 -37.07 -17.98 -14.69
CA ASP A 70 -38.08 -17.23 -15.43
C ASP A 70 -38.23 -15.79 -14.89
N SER A 71 -37.83 -14.80 -15.70
CA SER A 71 -37.98 -13.37 -15.40
C SER A 71 -37.73 -12.51 -16.63
N SER A 72 -38.62 -11.56 -16.91
CA SER A 72 -38.44 -10.54 -17.95
C SER A 72 -37.20 -9.66 -17.77
N TYR A 73 -36.60 -9.62 -16.56
CA TYR A 73 -35.41 -8.83 -16.22
C TYR A 73 -34.11 -9.67 -16.24
N ILE A 74 -34.20 -10.94 -16.61
CA ILE A 74 -33.07 -11.85 -16.83
C ILE A 74 -32.94 -12.10 -18.35
N VAL A 75 -31.73 -12.47 -18.81
CA VAL A 75 -31.53 -13.01 -20.15
C VAL A 75 -31.72 -14.53 -20.11
N PRO A 76 -32.70 -15.09 -20.84
CA PRO A 76 -32.90 -16.54 -20.88
C PRO A 76 -31.79 -17.22 -21.67
N VAL A 77 -31.36 -18.39 -21.21
CA VAL A 77 -30.51 -19.28 -21.99
C VAL A 77 -31.36 -20.01 -23.02
N PHE A 78 -30.97 -19.97 -24.29
CA PHE A 78 -31.63 -20.70 -25.37
C PHE A 78 -31.04 -22.10 -25.60
N ASP A 79 -29.73 -22.25 -25.44
CA ASP A 79 -29.03 -23.52 -25.65
C ASP A 79 -27.63 -23.51 -25.00
N HIS A 80 -27.00 -24.66 -24.87
CA HIS A 80 -25.61 -24.77 -24.39
C HIS A 80 -24.93 -26.04 -24.92
N GLY A 81 -23.61 -26.01 -25.09
CA GLY A 81 -22.88 -27.17 -25.60
C GLY A 81 -21.35 -27.00 -25.57
N THR A 82 -20.68 -27.90 -26.27
CA THR A 82 -19.21 -27.99 -26.36
C THR A 82 -18.83 -28.35 -27.78
N ASP A 83 -18.10 -27.47 -28.48
CA ASP A 83 -17.54 -27.75 -29.80
C ASP A 83 -16.05 -28.10 -29.64
N GLY A 84 -15.74 -29.39 -29.69
CA GLY A 84 -14.48 -29.92 -29.16
C GLY A 84 -14.28 -29.49 -27.69
N ASP A 85 -13.12 -28.90 -27.41
CA ASP A 85 -12.74 -28.39 -26.08
C ASP A 85 -13.40 -27.04 -25.70
N ILE A 86 -14.27 -26.47 -26.55
CA ILE A 86 -14.75 -25.09 -26.39
C ILE A 86 -16.20 -25.06 -25.85
N PRO A 87 -16.42 -24.68 -24.58
CA PRO A 87 -17.77 -24.56 -24.01
C PRO A 87 -18.45 -23.31 -24.54
N TYR A 88 -19.74 -23.41 -24.90
CA TYR A 88 -20.54 -22.28 -25.36
C TYR A 88 -21.93 -22.21 -24.73
N LEU A 89 -22.41 -20.97 -24.54
CA LEU A 89 -23.76 -20.63 -24.09
C LEU A 89 -24.47 -19.81 -25.16
N VAL A 90 -25.68 -20.20 -25.55
CA VAL A 90 -26.50 -19.51 -26.56
C VAL A 90 -27.63 -18.76 -25.87
N MET A 91 -27.80 -17.49 -26.21
CA MET A 91 -28.78 -16.57 -25.64
C MET A 91 -29.38 -15.67 -26.74
N PRO A 92 -30.53 -15.01 -26.51
CA PRO A 92 -31.04 -14.03 -27.48
C PRO A 92 -30.02 -12.91 -27.72
N LEU A 93 -29.87 -12.52 -28.99
CA LEU A 93 -29.23 -11.26 -29.31
C LEU A 93 -30.17 -10.12 -28.88
N LEU A 94 -29.67 -9.20 -28.05
CA LEU A 94 -30.45 -8.07 -27.56
C LEU A 94 -30.07 -6.79 -28.31
N SER A 95 -31.08 -5.97 -28.61
CA SER A 95 -30.91 -4.58 -29.05
C SER A 95 -31.05 -3.64 -27.84
N GLY A 96 -30.12 -2.71 -27.68
CA GLY A 96 -30.05 -1.81 -26.54
C GLY A 96 -28.64 -1.32 -26.26
N ARG A 97 -28.42 -0.82 -25.04
CA ARG A 97 -27.11 -0.37 -24.54
C ARG A 97 -26.80 -0.86 -23.13
N THR A 98 -25.54 -1.19 -22.86
CA THR A 98 -25.09 -1.51 -21.49
C THR A 98 -25.15 -0.28 -20.59
N VAL A 99 -25.23 -0.47 -19.27
CA VAL A 99 -25.16 0.67 -18.33
C VAL A 99 -23.77 1.35 -18.43
N THR A 100 -22.71 0.62 -18.80
CA THR A 100 -21.41 1.21 -19.16
C THR A 100 -21.52 2.19 -20.35
N GLU A 101 -22.18 1.81 -21.44
CA GLU A 101 -22.39 2.71 -22.60
C GLU A 101 -23.29 3.90 -22.27
N LEU A 102 -24.22 3.76 -21.32
CA LEU A 102 -25.04 4.87 -20.83
C LEU A 102 -24.25 5.86 -19.96
N LEU A 103 -23.11 5.44 -19.38
CA LEU A 103 -22.25 6.25 -18.51
C LEU A 103 -20.97 6.76 -19.19
N ALA A 104 -20.70 6.33 -20.43
CA ALA A 104 -19.47 6.66 -21.18
C ALA A 104 -19.20 8.16 -21.40
N GLY A 105 -20.19 9.03 -21.15
CA GLY A 105 -20.02 10.49 -21.15
C GLY A 105 -19.50 11.09 -19.84
N GLY A 106 -19.22 10.29 -18.80
CA GLY A 106 -18.70 10.78 -17.51
C GLY A 106 -19.70 11.63 -16.69
N HIS A 107 -20.99 11.56 -17.00
CA HIS A 107 -22.05 12.33 -16.35
C HIS A 107 -23.13 11.41 -15.80
N GLY A 108 -23.60 11.69 -14.57
CA GLY A 108 -24.67 10.94 -13.93
C GLY A 108 -26.00 11.02 -14.67
N LEU A 109 -26.73 9.90 -14.71
CA LEU A 109 -28.04 9.79 -15.36
C LEU A 109 -29.12 10.56 -14.56
N PRO A 110 -30.26 10.93 -15.17
CA PRO A 110 -31.38 11.52 -14.44
C PRO A 110 -31.88 10.59 -13.33
N PRO A 111 -32.10 11.04 -12.07
CA PRO A 111 -32.38 10.13 -10.95
C PRO A 111 -33.60 9.22 -11.15
N ARG A 112 -34.68 9.69 -11.80
CA ARG A 112 -35.84 8.85 -12.18
C ARG A 112 -35.54 7.78 -13.26
N ARG A 113 -34.41 7.88 -13.96
CA ARG A 113 -33.90 6.82 -14.85
C ARG A 113 -33.11 5.80 -14.04
N VAL A 114 -32.25 6.27 -13.12
CA VAL A 114 -31.51 5.41 -12.17
C VAL A 114 -32.46 4.53 -11.35
N ALA A 115 -33.48 5.16 -10.75
CA ALA A 115 -34.51 4.48 -9.95
C ALA A 115 -35.16 3.32 -10.70
N ARG A 116 -35.59 3.56 -11.96
CA ARG A 116 -36.23 2.54 -12.80
C ARG A 116 -35.27 1.41 -13.20
N ILE A 117 -34.05 1.72 -13.63
CA ILE A 117 -33.05 0.70 -14.00
C ILE A 117 -32.71 -0.17 -12.78
N ALA A 118 -32.40 0.45 -11.64
CA ALA A 118 -32.01 -0.26 -10.43
C ALA A 118 -33.17 -1.10 -9.84
N ALA A 119 -34.42 -0.62 -9.88
CA ALA A 119 -35.58 -1.39 -9.46
C ALA A 119 -35.82 -2.62 -10.36
N GLN A 120 -35.56 -2.52 -11.67
CA GLN A 120 -35.62 -3.66 -12.59
C GLN A 120 -34.50 -4.67 -12.32
N VAL A 121 -33.28 -4.23 -12.00
CA VAL A 121 -32.20 -5.12 -11.55
C VAL A 121 -32.54 -5.78 -10.21
N CYS A 122 -33.17 -5.06 -9.26
CA CYS A 122 -33.70 -5.68 -8.03
C CYS A 122 -34.73 -6.78 -8.32
N ARG A 123 -35.60 -6.61 -9.32
CA ARG A 123 -36.57 -7.65 -9.73
C ARG A 123 -35.88 -8.90 -10.29
N ALA A 124 -34.77 -8.76 -11.01
CA ALA A 124 -33.94 -9.90 -11.42
C ALA A 124 -33.28 -10.60 -10.21
N LEU A 125 -32.64 -9.82 -9.33
CA LEU A 125 -31.97 -10.33 -8.13
C LEU A 125 -32.94 -11.06 -7.19
N ALA A 126 -34.11 -10.49 -6.92
CA ALA A 126 -35.12 -11.10 -6.05
C ALA A 126 -35.65 -12.45 -6.58
N VAL A 127 -35.68 -12.66 -7.91
CA VAL A 127 -36.00 -13.96 -8.50
C VAL A 127 -34.86 -14.95 -8.26
N ALA A 128 -33.62 -14.57 -8.55
CA ALA A 128 -32.45 -15.44 -8.35
C ALA A 128 -32.23 -15.81 -6.88
N HIS A 129 -32.36 -14.85 -5.96
CA HIS A 129 -32.19 -15.06 -4.51
C HIS A 129 -33.24 -16.03 -3.95
N ARG A 130 -34.49 -16.00 -4.44
CA ARG A 130 -35.52 -17.01 -4.08
C ARG A 130 -35.21 -18.41 -4.61
N ALA A 131 -34.46 -18.52 -5.72
CA ALA A 131 -33.93 -19.79 -6.22
C ALA A 131 -32.62 -20.22 -5.54
N GLY A 132 -32.13 -19.48 -4.54
CA GLY A 132 -30.86 -19.75 -3.85
C GLY A 132 -29.60 -19.34 -4.64
N ILE A 133 -29.76 -18.60 -5.75
CA ILE A 133 -28.66 -18.19 -6.63
C ILE A 133 -28.25 -16.74 -6.31
N VAL A 134 -27.02 -16.56 -5.84
CA VAL A 134 -26.39 -15.23 -5.63
C VAL A 134 -25.46 -14.95 -6.81
N HIS A 135 -25.62 -13.79 -7.46
CA HIS A 135 -25.00 -13.46 -8.74
C HIS A 135 -23.50 -13.12 -8.63
N ARG A 136 -23.07 -12.44 -7.55
CA ARG A 136 -21.67 -12.15 -7.20
C ARG A 136 -20.83 -11.43 -8.29
N ASP A 137 -21.48 -10.77 -9.25
CA ASP A 137 -20.82 -10.02 -10.35
C ASP A 137 -21.73 -8.93 -10.96
N ILE A 138 -22.58 -8.29 -10.17
CA ILE A 138 -23.36 -7.13 -10.62
C ILE A 138 -22.44 -5.93 -10.85
N LYS A 139 -22.49 -5.34 -12.05
CA LYS A 139 -21.71 -4.18 -12.50
C LYS A 139 -22.30 -3.60 -13.81
N PRO A 140 -22.00 -2.34 -14.21
CA PRO A 140 -22.58 -1.70 -15.39
C PRO A 140 -22.49 -2.50 -16.70
N ALA A 141 -21.42 -3.26 -16.91
CA ALA A 141 -21.21 -4.05 -18.12
C ALA A 141 -22.11 -5.29 -18.21
N ASN A 142 -22.62 -5.78 -17.06
CA ASN A 142 -23.46 -6.99 -16.97
C ASN A 142 -24.96 -6.66 -16.98
N VAL A 143 -25.34 -5.40 -17.18
CA VAL A 143 -26.73 -4.92 -17.25
C VAL A 143 -26.93 -4.15 -18.54
N MET A 144 -27.89 -4.59 -19.37
CA MET A 144 -28.27 -3.92 -20.62
C MET A 144 -29.68 -3.34 -20.51
N VAL A 145 -29.85 -2.09 -20.90
CA VAL A 145 -31.17 -1.48 -21.10
C VAL A 145 -31.53 -1.64 -22.57
N THR A 146 -32.60 -2.41 -22.85
CA THR A 146 -33.09 -2.59 -24.22
C THR A 146 -33.68 -1.31 -24.79
N ASP A 147 -33.90 -1.26 -26.11
CA ASP A 147 -34.47 -0.07 -26.76
C ASP A 147 -35.92 0.23 -26.32
N GLU A 148 -36.66 -0.76 -25.83
CA GLU A 148 -37.95 -0.58 -25.15
C GLU A 148 -37.82 -0.07 -23.70
N GLY A 149 -36.59 0.17 -23.22
CA GLY A 149 -36.31 0.71 -21.90
C GLY A 149 -36.34 -0.31 -20.76
N THR A 150 -36.20 -1.61 -21.04
CA THR A 150 -36.16 -2.67 -20.01
C THR A 150 -34.72 -3.04 -19.67
N ALA A 151 -34.33 -2.94 -18.41
CA ALA A 151 -33.06 -3.45 -17.91
C ALA A 151 -33.09 -4.98 -17.79
N LYS A 152 -32.13 -5.64 -18.43
CA LYS A 152 -31.87 -7.08 -18.36
C LYS A 152 -30.49 -7.35 -17.77
N VAL A 153 -30.43 -8.26 -16.81
CA VAL A 153 -29.19 -8.80 -16.23
C VAL A 153 -28.68 -9.92 -17.14
N LEU A 154 -27.47 -9.75 -17.67
CA LEU A 154 -26.92 -10.58 -18.75
C LEU A 154 -26.28 -11.88 -18.25
N ASP A 155 -25.48 -11.78 -17.18
CA ASP A 155 -24.33 -12.68 -17.00
C ASP A 155 -24.17 -13.08 -15.52
N PHE A 156 -24.80 -14.17 -15.10
CA PHE A 156 -24.97 -14.58 -13.68
C PHE A 156 -23.69 -15.07 -12.95
N GLY A 157 -22.56 -14.39 -13.13
CA GLY A 157 -21.32 -14.50 -12.34
C GLY A 157 -20.69 -15.90 -12.25
N ILE A 158 -21.06 -16.76 -13.20
CA ILE A 158 -21.03 -18.23 -13.23
C ILE A 158 -19.83 -18.87 -12.49
N ALA A 159 -18.58 -18.54 -12.83
CA ALA A 159 -17.41 -19.18 -12.23
C ALA A 159 -17.13 -18.77 -10.75
N LYS A 160 -18.00 -19.15 -9.81
CA LYS A 160 -17.91 -18.75 -8.37
C LYS A 160 -18.48 -19.73 -7.34
N PHE A 161 -18.64 -21.01 -7.69
CA PHE A 161 -19.09 -22.06 -6.76
C PHE A 161 -17.95 -22.89 -6.10
N LEU A 162 -16.69 -22.53 -6.32
CA LEU A 162 -15.54 -23.28 -5.78
C LEU A 162 -15.32 -23.08 -4.26
N ASP A 163 -15.71 -21.92 -3.71
CA ASP A 163 -15.43 -21.55 -2.31
C ASP A 163 -16.19 -22.42 -1.28
N ALA A 164 -17.34 -23.01 -1.65
CA ALA A 164 -18.22 -23.72 -0.71
C ALA A 164 -17.95 -25.24 -0.59
N ALA A 165 -17.23 -25.84 -1.54
CA ALA A 165 -17.16 -27.30 -1.69
C ALA A 165 -15.75 -27.90 -1.57
N THR A 166 -14.71 -27.07 -1.38
CA THR A 166 -13.30 -27.51 -1.43
C THR A 166 -12.48 -27.20 -0.18
N GLY A 167 -12.97 -26.36 0.74
CA GLY A 167 -12.26 -25.96 1.97
C GLY A 167 -11.00 -25.11 1.75
N ALA A 168 -10.61 -24.86 0.50
CA ALA A 168 -9.44 -24.07 0.12
C ALA A 168 -9.87 -22.70 -0.42
N GLY A 169 -9.46 -21.61 0.24
CA GLY A 169 -9.94 -20.25 -0.03
C GLY A 169 -9.43 -19.64 -1.35
N GLY A 170 -10.01 -20.07 -2.48
CA GLY A 170 -9.55 -19.79 -3.83
C GLY A 170 -9.70 -18.36 -4.35
N TYR A 171 -10.44 -17.48 -3.67
CA TYR A 171 -10.69 -16.13 -4.17
C TYR A 171 -9.52 -15.14 -4.11
N LEU A 172 -8.41 -15.49 -3.45
CA LEU A 172 -7.24 -14.62 -3.25
C LEU A 172 -5.97 -15.09 -4.00
N THR A 173 -6.01 -16.19 -4.75
CA THR A 173 -4.81 -16.85 -5.29
C THR A 173 -4.79 -17.03 -6.81
N ARG A 174 -5.73 -16.42 -7.55
CA ARG A 174 -5.81 -16.51 -9.03
C ARG A 174 -6.24 -15.19 -9.69
N THR A 175 -5.61 -14.09 -9.30
CA THR A 175 -5.93 -12.71 -9.73
C THR A 175 -5.25 -12.26 -11.05
N ALA A 176 -4.86 -13.19 -11.93
CA ALA A 176 -4.30 -12.86 -13.25
C ALA A 176 -5.35 -12.31 -14.24
N ASP A 177 -6.58 -12.86 -14.21
CA ASP A 177 -7.61 -12.60 -15.24
C ASP A 177 -8.83 -11.81 -14.72
N SER A 178 -8.78 -11.31 -13.48
CA SER A 178 -9.88 -10.57 -12.86
C SER A 178 -9.69 -9.05 -13.09
N PRO A 179 -10.48 -8.37 -13.95
CA PRO A 179 -10.21 -6.99 -14.30
C PRO A 179 -10.38 -6.05 -13.11
N ILE A 180 -9.51 -5.05 -12.98
CA ILE A 180 -9.57 -4.01 -11.92
C ILE A 180 -10.96 -3.33 -11.87
N GLY A 181 -11.60 -3.13 -13.04
CA GLY A 181 -12.98 -2.65 -13.14
C GLY A 181 -14.04 -3.52 -12.45
N THR A 182 -13.77 -4.78 -12.12
CA THR A 182 -14.71 -5.66 -11.37
C THR A 182 -14.57 -5.50 -9.85
N LEU A 183 -13.47 -4.93 -9.35
CA LEU A 183 -13.29 -4.70 -7.91
C LEU A 183 -14.21 -3.58 -7.38
N HIS A 184 -14.49 -2.56 -8.19
CA HIS A 184 -15.30 -1.36 -7.91
C HIS A 184 -16.76 -1.62 -7.45
N TYR A 185 -17.23 -2.86 -7.56
CA TYR A 185 -18.59 -3.30 -7.21
C TYR A 185 -18.58 -4.47 -6.20
N MET A 186 -17.43 -4.79 -5.60
CA MET A 186 -17.25 -6.02 -4.84
C MET A 186 -17.52 -5.81 -3.35
N ALA A 187 -18.46 -6.59 -2.81
CA ALA A 187 -18.90 -6.45 -1.42
C ALA A 187 -17.83 -6.90 -0.38
N PRO A 188 -17.75 -6.23 0.80
CA PRO A 188 -16.74 -6.46 1.84
C PRO A 188 -16.48 -7.93 2.19
N GLU A 189 -17.55 -8.71 2.35
CA GLU A 189 -17.53 -10.12 2.74
C GLU A 189 -16.75 -11.01 1.76
N ARG A 190 -16.66 -10.60 0.48
CA ARG A 190 -15.90 -11.33 -0.55
C ARG A 190 -14.39 -11.17 -0.40
N PHE A 191 -13.93 -10.18 0.36
CA PHE A 191 -12.52 -10.01 0.73
C PHE A 191 -12.21 -10.67 2.08
N THR A 192 -13.12 -10.58 3.05
CA THR A 192 -12.93 -11.07 4.42
C THR A 192 -13.30 -12.55 4.64
N ARG A 193 -13.81 -13.23 3.60
CA ARG A 193 -14.27 -14.64 3.63
C ARG A 193 -15.45 -14.90 4.59
N ALA A 194 -16.22 -13.86 4.93
CA ALA A 194 -17.47 -14.03 5.68
C ALA A 194 -18.56 -14.68 4.79
N PRO A 195 -19.50 -15.45 5.36
CA PRO A 195 -20.62 -16.00 4.59
C PRO A 195 -21.51 -14.87 4.05
N GLY A 196 -21.70 -14.82 2.73
CA GLY A 196 -22.53 -13.84 2.03
C GLY A 196 -23.81 -14.43 1.46
N ASP A 197 -24.93 -13.72 1.67
CA ASP A 197 -26.26 -14.03 1.12
C ASP A 197 -26.55 -13.16 -0.12
N GLY A 198 -27.83 -13.02 -0.51
CA GLY A 198 -28.24 -12.15 -1.62
C GLY A 198 -27.86 -10.67 -1.45
N ARG A 199 -27.59 -10.19 -0.22
CA ARG A 199 -27.19 -8.81 0.05
C ARG A 199 -25.76 -8.49 -0.41
N THR A 200 -24.98 -9.50 -0.80
CA THR A 200 -23.75 -9.30 -1.60
C THR A 200 -24.04 -8.64 -2.94
N ASP A 201 -25.15 -8.99 -3.59
CA ASP A 201 -25.54 -8.38 -4.87
C ASP A 201 -26.19 -7.00 -4.68
N VAL A 202 -26.87 -6.78 -3.55
CA VAL A 202 -27.46 -5.48 -3.19
C VAL A 202 -26.37 -4.43 -2.97
N TYR A 203 -25.23 -4.80 -2.37
CA TYR A 203 -24.07 -3.91 -2.25
C TYR A 203 -23.50 -3.55 -3.62
N ALA A 204 -23.30 -4.54 -4.49
CA ALA A 204 -22.79 -4.33 -5.84
C ALA A 204 -23.72 -3.43 -6.69
N LEU A 205 -25.04 -3.61 -6.53
CA LEU A 205 -26.05 -2.70 -7.07
C LEU A 205 -25.96 -1.30 -6.43
N GLY A 206 -25.68 -1.19 -5.14
CA GLY A 206 -25.44 0.09 -4.45
C GLY A 206 -24.27 0.88 -5.06
N CYS A 207 -23.18 0.19 -5.40
CA CYS A 207 -22.04 0.79 -6.12
C CYS A 207 -22.49 1.31 -7.50
N MET A 208 -23.22 0.49 -8.25
CA MET A 208 -23.74 0.86 -9.57
C MET A 208 -24.79 1.98 -9.51
N VAL A 209 -25.57 2.10 -8.42
CA VAL A 209 -26.52 3.20 -8.20
C VAL A 209 -25.78 4.51 -7.91
N HIS A 210 -24.75 4.50 -7.05
CA HIS A 210 -23.91 5.69 -6.83
C HIS A 210 -23.30 6.20 -8.14
N GLU A 211 -22.74 5.30 -8.94
CA GLU A 211 -22.18 5.62 -10.26
C GLU A 211 -23.24 6.15 -11.23
N MET A 212 -24.40 5.49 -11.33
CA MET A 212 -25.49 5.96 -12.16
C MET A 212 -26.03 7.34 -11.74
N LEU A 213 -25.94 7.72 -10.47
CA LEU A 213 -26.34 9.06 -9.99
C LEU A 213 -25.28 10.14 -10.24
N THR A 214 -24.01 9.82 -10.08
CA THR A 214 -22.91 10.80 -9.98
C THR A 214 -21.96 10.83 -11.18
N GLY A 215 -21.92 9.77 -11.99
CA GLY A 215 -20.94 9.56 -13.06
C GLY A 215 -19.66 8.84 -12.63
N SER A 216 -19.54 8.38 -11.37
CA SER A 216 -18.36 7.65 -10.88
C SER A 216 -18.68 6.69 -9.74
N PRO A 217 -17.97 5.55 -9.61
CA PRO A 217 -18.18 4.60 -8.50
C PRO A 217 -17.99 5.25 -7.13
N PRO A 218 -18.56 4.66 -6.04
CA PRO A 218 -18.49 5.23 -4.70
C PRO A 218 -17.06 5.26 -4.13
N PHE A 219 -16.20 4.39 -4.65
CA PHE A 219 -14.77 4.37 -4.42
C PHE A 219 -14.07 4.28 -5.77
N ASP A 220 -13.03 5.08 -5.94
CA ASP A 220 -12.01 4.98 -6.99
C ASP A 220 -10.66 5.09 -6.27
N ALA A 221 -9.72 4.21 -6.61
CA ALA A 221 -8.49 4.05 -5.83
C ALA A 221 -7.35 3.51 -6.72
N PRO A 222 -6.10 3.95 -6.49
CA PRO A 222 -5.00 3.78 -7.45
C PRO A 222 -4.45 2.34 -7.57
N SER A 223 -4.93 1.40 -6.77
CA SER A 223 -4.55 -0.02 -6.87
C SER A 223 -5.67 -0.94 -6.40
N ALA A 224 -5.60 -2.20 -6.81
CA ALA A 224 -6.55 -3.23 -6.38
C ALA A 224 -6.65 -3.34 -4.85
N ALA A 225 -5.52 -3.26 -4.13
CA ALA A 225 -5.47 -3.36 -2.68
C ALA A 225 -6.03 -2.11 -1.97
N ALA A 226 -5.80 -0.91 -2.54
CA ALA A 226 -6.42 0.31 -2.04
C ALA A 226 -7.95 0.26 -2.23
N LEU A 227 -8.43 -0.17 -3.39
CA LEU A 227 -9.87 -0.30 -3.66
C LEU A 227 -10.54 -1.34 -2.74
N MET A 228 -9.85 -2.45 -2.42
CA MET A 228 -10.28 -3.39 -1.38
C MET A 228 -10.37 -2.72 0.00
N HIS A 229 -9.39 -1.90 0.39
CA HIS A 229 -9.44 -1.14 1.63
C HIS A 229 -10.65 -0.21 1.68
N CYS A 230 -10.92 0.55 0.60
CA CYS A 230 -12.09 1.41 0.48
C CYS A 230 -13.40 0.60 0.65
N HIS A 231 -13.52 -0.51 -0.08
CA HIS A 231 -14.71 -1.37 -0.01
C HIS A 231 -14.95 -1.97 1.37
N VAL A 232 -13.92 -2.39 2.12
CA VAL A 232 -14.11 -2.98 3.46
C VAL A 232 -14.25 -1.91 4.56
N TYR A 233 -13.51 -0.80 4.52
CA TYR A 233 -13.34 0.09 5.67
C TYR A 233 -13.87 1.52 5.52
N GLU A 234 -13.79 2.12 4.33
CA GLU A 234 -14.12 3.55 4.15
C GLU A 234 -15.62 3.77 3.97
N ILE A 235 -16.17 4.81 4.59
CA ILE A 235 -17.56 5.21 4.33
C ILE A 235 -17.57 5.96 2.99
N PRO A 236 -18.43 5.58 2.02
CA PRO A 236 -18.47 6.25 0.73
C PRO A 236 -18.99 7.68 0.87
N ASP A 237 -18.64 8.54 -0.10
CA ASP A 237 -19.30 9.83 -0.24
C ASP A 237 -20.82 9.64 -0.36
N ARG A 238 -21.56 10.60 0.20
CA ARG A 238 -22.99 10.73 -0.11
C ARG A 238 -23.13 11.20 -1.57
N PRO A 239 -23.99 10.58 -2.40
CA PRO A 239 -24.29 11.07 -3.74
C PRO A 239 -24.56 12.58 -3.80
N SER A 240 -25.24 13.15 -2.81
CA SER A 240 -25.50 14.60 -2.72
C SER A 240 -24.25 15.49 -2.66
N VAL A 241 -23.10 15.00 -2.17
CA VAL A 241 -21.84 15.75 -2.11
C VAL A 241 -21.31 16.04 -3.52
N ARG A 242 -21.47 15.09 -4.44
CA ARG A 242 -21.09 15.24 -5.86
C ARG A 242 -22.22 15.82 -6.70
N ARG A 243 -23.45 15.81 -6.18
CA ARG A 243 -24.67 16.16 -6.92
C ARG A 243 -25.75 16.77 -5.99
N PRO A 244 -25.66 18.06 -5.63
CA PRO A 244 -26.47 18.66 -4.58
C PRO A 244 -27.99 18.71 -4.81
N GLU A 245 -28.48 18.48 -6.03
CA GLU A 245 -29.92 18.42 -6.32
C GLU A 245 -30.56 17.05 -6.01
N LEU A 246 -29.80 16.08 -5.52
CA LEU A 246 -30.35 14.79 -5.07
C LEU A 246 -31.10 14.92 -3.74
N ALA A 247 -32.34 14.42 -3.71
CA ALA A 247 -33.13 14.32 -2.49
C ALA A 247 -32.44 13.43 -1.43
N PRO A 248 -32.45 13.77 -0.12
CA PRO A 248 -31.72 13.05 0.92
C PRO A 248 -32.01 11.54 1.03
N ALA A 249 -33.17 11.08 0.58
CA ALA A 249 -33.52 9.67 0.51
C ALA A 249 -32.62 8.84 -0.44
N TRP A 250 -31.93 9.48 -1.40
CA TRP A 250 -30.88 8.82 -2.19
C TRP A 250 -29.63 8.51 -1.35
N ASP A 251 -29.18 9.46 -0.52
CA ASP A 251 -28.03 9.25 0.36
C ASP A 251 -28.33 8.17 1.40
N GLU A 252 -29.53 8.17 1.95
CA GLU A 252 -29.98 7.16 2.93
C GLU A 252 -30.04 5.76 2.31
N LEU A 253 -30.64 5.63 1.12
CA LEU A 253 -30.77 4.34 0.44
C LEU A 253 -29.41 3.81 -0.03
N VAL A 254 -28.59 4.64 -0.69
CA VAL A 254 -27.24 4.25 -1.14
C VAL A 254 -26.35 3.92 0.06
N GLY A 255 -26.43 4.70 1.15
CA GLY A 255 -25.72 4.41 2.40
C GLY A 255 -26.12 3.07 3.02
N ARG A 256 -27.42 2.73 3.04
CA ARG A 256 -27.90 1.42 3.51
C ARG A 256 -27.49 0.26 2.58
N MET A 257 -27.53 0.45 1.26
CA MET A 257 -27.06 -0.57 0.31
C MET A 257 -25.54 -0.82 0.41
N LEU A 258 -24.76 0.23 0.69
CA LEU A 258 -23.29 0.19 0.85
C LEU A 258 -22.82 -0.06 2.30
N ALA A 259 -23.73 -0.42 3.22
CA ALA A 259 -23.37 -0.74 4.60
C ALA A 259 -22.37 -1.90 4.66
N LYS A 260 -21.35 -1.80 5.52
CA LYS A 260 -20.26 -2.80 5.54
C LYS A 260 -20.76 -4.17 6.04
N PRO A 261 -21.47 -4.30 7.18
CA PRO A 261 -22.08 -5.56 7.58
C PRO A 261 -23.24 -5.91 6.63
N PRO A 262 -23.33 -7.14 6.09
CA PRO A 262 -24.45 -7.51 5.23
C PRO A 262 -25.82 -7.37 5.91
N ALA A 263 -25.92 -7.66 7.21
CA ALA A 263 -27.18 -7.59 7.97
C ALA A 263 -27.85 -6.20 7.97
N ASP A 264 -27.06 -5.13 7.83
CA ASP A 264 -27.54 -3.74 7.84
C ASP A 264 -28.08 -3.30 6.47
N ARG A 265 -27.87 -4.11 5.42
CA ARG A 265 -28.33 -3.83 4.06
C ARG A 265 -29.77 -4.31 3.86
N PRO A 266 -30.58 -3.60 3.06
CA PRO A 266 -31.85 -4.12 2.61
C PRO A 266 -31.64 -5.41 1.79
N ASP A 267 -32.65 -6.28 1.75
CA ASP A 267 -32.71 -7.32 0.71
C ASP A 267 -33.10 -6.71 -0.66
N ALA A 268 -33.06 -7.51 -1.72
CA ALA A 268 -33.35 -7.04 -3.07
C ALA A 268 -34.79 -6.50 -3.24
N GLU A 269 -35.77 -7.01 -2.50
CA GLU A 269 -37.17 -6.59 -2.57
C GLU A 269 -37.41 -5.30 -1.76
N GLN A 270 -36.77 -5.17 -0.59
CA GLN A 270 -36.72 -3.93 0.18
C GLN A 270 -36.04 -2.80 -0.61
N ALA A 271 -34.93 -3.09 -1.28
CA ALA A 271 -34.26 -2.15 -2.17
C ALA A 271 -35.15 -1.77 -3.37
N ARG A 272 -35.85 -2.74 -3.98
CA ARG A 272 -36.83 -2.50 -5.05
C ARG A 272 -37.90 -1.49 -4.64
N ILE A 273 -38.51 -1.68 -3.47
CA ILE A 273 -39.59 -0.82 -2.96
C ILE A 273 -39.09 0.62 -2.74
N ALA A 274 -37.90 0.79 -2.15
CA ALA A 274 -37.30 2.11 -1.95
C ALA A 274 -36.93 2.81 -3.27
N LEU A 275 -36.40 2.07 -4.25
CA LEU A 275 -36.10 2.60 -5.59
C LEU A 275 -37.37 2.98 -6.37
N GLU A 276 -38.46 2.21 -6.25
CA GLU A 276 -39.73 2.55 -6.89
C GLU A 276 -40.40 3.77 -6.25
N ALA A 277 -40.29 3.96 -4.94
CA ALA A 277 -40.71 5.20 -4.28
C ALA A 277 -39.94 6.43 -4.80
N LEU A 278 -38.63 6.29 -5.08
CA LEU A 278 -37.79 7.34 -5.69
C LEU A 278 -38.05 7.56 -7.19
N ALA A 279 -38.82 6.70 -7.86
CA ALA A 279 -39.22 6.89 -9.26
C ALA A 279 -40.48 7.76 -9.42
N VAL A 280 -41.33 7.83 -8.39
CA VAL A 280 -42.61 8.54 -8.38
C VAL A 280 -42.41 10.03 -8.03
N PRO A 281 -43.19 10.97 -8.59
CA PRO A 281 -43.21 12.35 -8.12
C PRO A 281 -43.85 12.43 -6.72
N GLY A 282 -43.06 12.74 -5.69
CA GLY A 282 -43.60 13.24 -4.43
C GLY A 282 -44.15 14.66 -4.60
N PRO A 283 -45.18 15.08 -3.82
CA PRO A 283 -45.61 16.48 -3.79
C PRO A 283 -44.45 17.34 -3.28
N SER A 284 -44.19 18.47 -3.94
CA SER A 284 -43.10 19.38 -3.58
C SER A 284 -43.39 20.05 -2.23
N SER A 285 -42.64 19.68 -1.18
CA SER A 285 -42.68 20.37 0.09
C SER A 285 -42.15 21.79 -0.07
N SER A 286 -43.03 22.78 -0.03
CA SER A 286 -42.67 24.19 0.01
C SER A 286 -41.81 24.49 1.23
N ALA A 287 -40.60 25.00 1.03
CA ALA A 287 -39.80 25.55 2.13
C ALA A 287 -40.50 26.80 2.71
N PRO A 288 -40.43 27.04 4.03
CA PRO A 288 -40.99 28.26 4.63
C PRO A 288 -40.26 29.51 4.13
N ASP A 289 -41.03 30.55 3.76
CA ASP A 289 -40.48 31.86 3.43
C ASP A 289 -40.05 32.59 4.71
N LEU A 290 -38.84 33.16 4.72
CA LEU A 290 -38.28 33.91 5.84
C LEU A 290 -37.49 35.13 5.33
N PRO A 291 -37.55 36.28 6.03
CA PRO A 291 -37.42 37.56 5.34
C PRO A 291 -35.97 37.99 5.11
N ARG A 292 -35.70 38.57 3.93
CA ARG A 292 -34.47 39.36 3.71
C ARG A 292 -34.56 40.68 4.47
N GLN A 293 -33.79 40.82 5.55
CA GLN A 293 -33.36 42.13 6.02
C GLN A 293 -32.07 42.55 5.30
N ALA A 294 -31.95 43.83 4.98
CA ALA A 294 -30.79 44.45 4.35
C ALA A 294 -30.10 45.40 5.33
N LEU A 295 -28.81 45.69 5.11
CA LEU A 295 -27.96 46.81 5.59
C LEU A 295 -26.47 46.40 5.40
N PRO A 296 -25.51 47.33 5.26
CA PRO A 296 -25.51 48.57 4.46
C PRO A 296 -24.34 48.60 3.45
N GLU A 297 -24.34 49.56 2.52
CA GLU A 297 -23.16 49.89 1.70
C GLU A 297 -22.19 50.82 2.45
N HIS A 298 -20.90 50.80 2.09
CA HIS A 298 -19.91 51.82 2.49
C HIS A 298 -18.74 51.89 1.49
N ASP A 299 -18.24 53.11 1.24
CA ASP A 299 -17.33 53.44 0.13
C ASP A 299 -15.89 52.89 0.20
N LEU A 300 -15.29 52.70 -0.99
CA LEU A 300 -13.85 52.89 -1.22
C LEU A 300 -13.59 53.65 -2.55
N PRO A 301 -12.53 54.49 -2.66
CA PRO A 301 -12.42 55.49 -3.72
C PRO A 301 -11.74 54.98 -5.02
N ARG A 302 -11.98 55.69 -6.14
CA ARG A 302 -11.30 55.48 -7.44
C ARG A 302 -10.18 56.50 -7.65
N HIS A 303 -9.00 56.08 -8.15
CA HIS A 303 -8.06 56.96 -8.85
C HIS A 303 -7.22 56.24 -9.92
N ALA A 304 -7.26 56.80 -11.14
CA ALA A 304 -6.31 56.83 -12.27
C ALA A 304 -5.40 55.61 -12.64
N LEU A 305 -5.33 55.35 -13.95
CA LEU A 305 -4.26 54.65 -14.67
C LEU A 305 -3.72 55.54 -15.82
N PRO A 306 -2.44 55.43 -16.24
CA PRO A 306 -1.86 56.20 -17.35
C PRO A 306 -1.92 55.47 -18.72
N GLU A 307 -1.75 56.22 -19.82
CA GLU A 307 -1.89 55.75 -21.22
C GLU A 307 -0.57 55.35 -21.91
N PRO A 308 -0.63 54.54 -23.00
CA PRO A 308 0.40 54.41 -24.04
C PRO A 308 0.03 55.09 -25.38
N GLY A 309 1.05 55.53 -26.14
CA GLY A 309 0.92 56.33 -27.37
C GLY A 309 0.73 55.59 -28.73
N PRO A 310 0.70 56.32 -29.88
CA PRO A 310 -0.13 55.91 -31.02
C PRO A 310 0.56 55.60 -32.38
N SER A 311 -0.28 55.11 -33.32
CA SER A 311 -0.31 55.38 -34.79
C SER A 311 0.31 54.38 -35.80
N LYS A 312 -0.53 53.96 -36.77
CA LYS A 312 -0.39 54.22 -38.23
C LYS A 312 -1.69 53.84 -39.01
N PRO A 313 -1.99 54.44 -40.18
CA PRO A 313 -3.31 54.30 -40.85
C PRO A 313 -3.31 53.57 -42.22
N GLY A 314 -4.49 53.11 -42.66
CA GLY A 314 -4.77 52.60 -44.03
C GLY A 314 -6.24 52.18 -44.22
N VAL A 315 -6.86 52.53 -45.36
CA VAL A 315 -8.31 52.48 -45.70
C VAL A 315 -8.39 52.26 -47.24
N PRO A 316 -9.27 51.39 -47.81
CA PRO A 316 -10.71 51.68 -47.97
C PRO A 316 -11.75 50.53 -47.97
N GLU A 317 -13.01 51.01 -47.97
CA GLU A 317 -14.36 50.46 -48.24
C GLU A 317 -14.56 49.69 -49.58
N PRO A 318 -15.78 49.20 -49.96
CA PRO A 318 -17.11 49.29 -49.30
C PRO A 318 -17.90 47.96 -49.14
N ASP A 319 -18.99 47.95 -48.36
CA ASP A 319 -20.37 47.89 -48.90
C ASP A 319 -21.50 47.84 -47.82
N SER A 320 -22.74 48.08 -48.25
CA SER A 320 -23.99 48.16 -47.47
C SER A 320 -25.18 47.85 -48.41
N PRO A 321 -26.35 47.34 -47.95
CA PRO A 321 -27.17 48.02 -46.93
C PRO A 321 -28.09 47.13 -46.04
N LYS A 322 -28.95 47.82 -45.27
CA LYS A 322 -30.16 47.36 -44.55
C LYS A 322 -31.34 47.25 -45.56
N ALA A 323 -32.62 46.95 -45.25
CA ALA A 323 -33.41 46.78 -44.03
C ALA A 323 -34.68 45.93 -44.37
N ASP A 324 -35.63 45.69 -43.44
CA ASP A 324 -36.82 46.56 -43.25
C ASP A 324 -37.83 46.00 -42.20
N LEU A 325 -38.94 46.71 -41.97
CA LEU A 325 -39.90 46.59 -40.87
C LEU A 325 -41.32 46.18 -41.36
N SER A 326 -42.11 45.46 -40.54
CA SER A 326 -43.57 45.69 -40.41
C SER A 326 -44.25 44.87 -39.30
N LYS A 327 -45.37 45.42 -38.80
CA LYS A 327 -46.47 44.78 -38.02
C LYS A 327 -47.79 45.09 -38.80
N PRO A 328 -49.05 44.96 -38.31
CA PRO A 328 -49.64 44.31 -37.11
C PRO A 328 -50.89 43.44 -37.52
N ASP A 329 -52.02 43.19 -36.82
CA ASP A 329 -52.50 43.19 -35.41
C ASP A 329 -53.82 42.35 -35.29
N LEU A 330 -54.36 42.18 -34.07
CA LEU A 330 -55.80 41.97 -33.71
C LEU A 330 -56.52 40.66 -34.18
N SER A 331 -57.62 40.17 -33.54
CA SER A 331 -58.49 40.71 -32.46
C SER A 331 -59.30 39.64 -31.67
N ALA A 332 -59.38 39.82 -30.33
CA ALA A 332 -60.59 39.88 -29.43
C ALA A 332 -61.70 38.76 -29.43
N PRO A 333 -62.75 38.77 -28.55
CA PRO A 333 -63.08 39.69 -27.43
C PRO A 333 -63.60 39.07 -26.08
N ALA A 334 -63.74 39.94 -25.05
CA ALA A 334 -64.69 39.92 -23.90
C ALA A 334 -64.57 38.87 -22.75
N ALA A 335 -64.99 39.10 -21.47
CA ALA A 335 -65.18 40.36 -20.69
C ALA A 335 -65.38 40.10 -19.15
N PHE A 336 -64.77 40.96 -18.29
CA PHE A 336 -65.08 41.44 -16.91
C PHE A 336 -65.56 40.53 -15.71
N GLY A 337 -65.26 40.98 -14.47
CA GLY A 337 -65.53 40.35 -13.15
C GLY A 337 -66.80 40.85 -12.41
N PRO A 338 -66.85 41.07 -11.05
CA PRO A 338 -65.77 41.35 -10.08
C PRO A 338 -65.86 40.58 -8.69
N ALA A 339 -65.16 41.05 -7.64
CA ALA A 339 -65.16 40.55 -6.23
C ALA A 339 -65.82 41.55 -5.23
N PRO A 340 -65.99 41.28 -3.90
CA PRO A 340 -64.89 41.52 -2.89
C PRO A 340 -64.96 40.86 -1.45
N THR A 341 -63.84 40.97 -0.70
CA THR A 341 -63.65 41.23 0.79
C THR A 341 -64.10 40.33 1.99
N THR A 342 -63.09 40.03 2.86
CA THR A 342 -62.97 40.14 4.36
C THR A 342 -63.57 39.16 5.42
N SER A 343 -62.64 38.65 6.27
CA SER A 343 -62.66 38.52 7.77
C SER A 343 -63.37 37.37 8.52
N GLY A 344 -62.76 36.87 9.63
CA GLY A 344 -63.44 36.09 10.69
C GLY A 344 -62.61 35.02 11.45
N PHE A 345 -62.35 35.23 12.75
CA PHE A 345 -62.15 34.20 13.82
C PHE A 345 -63.48 34.14 14.65
N PRO A 346 -63.78 33.20 15.60
CA PRO A 346 -62.87 32.34 16.40
C PRO A 346 -63.30 30.85 16.56
N ALA A 347 -62.71 30.14 17.54
CA ALA A 347 -63.06 28.78 18.00
C ALA A 347 -64.21 28.80 19.06
N PRO A 348 -64.71 27.67 19.67
CA PRO A 348 -63.93 26.70 20.48
C PRO A 348 -64.40 25.22 20.42
N GLY A 349 -63.74 24.33 21.20
CA GLY A 349 -64.25 22.97 21.49
C GLY A 349 -63.16 22.01 22.06
N ALA A 350 -63.46 21.25 23.11
CA ALA A 350 -62.53 20.33 23.78
C ALA A 350 -63.25 19.07 24.33
N LEU A 351 -62.51 18.19 25.02
CA LEU A 351 -62.90 16.86 25.56
C LEU A 351 -62.91 15.74 24.49
N GLY A 352 -62.47 14.51 24.78
CA GLY A 352 -61.79 13.99 25.97
C GLY A 352 -61.55 12.47 25.89
N SER A 353 -60.61 11.93 26.67
CA SER A 353 -60.42 10.48 26.84
C SER A 353 -61.49 9.91 27.80
N PRO A 354 -61.95 8.66 27.61
CA PRO A 354 -61.22 7.52 28.16
C PRO A 354 -61.17 6.29 27.23
N GLY A 355 -60.37 5.28 27.60
CA GLY A 355 -60.28 4.01 26.87
C GLY A 355 -61.06 2.87 27.54
N PHE A 356 -61.21 1.74 26.83
CA PHE A 356 -61.66 0.45 27.38
C PHE A 356 -61.11 -0.71 26.53
N SER A 357 -60.76 -1.82 27.18
CA SER A 357 -60.54 -3.11 26.51
C SER A 357 -61.64 -4.09 26.90
N PRO A 358 -62.12 -4.90 25.95
CA PRO A 358 -62.51 -6.27 26.30
C PRO A 358 -62.01 -7.33 25.30
N ALA A 359 -61.73 -8.52 25.83
CA ALA A 359 -61.68 -9.80 25.12
C ALA A 359 -63.05 -10.53 25.38
N PRO A 360 -63.28 -11.85 25.12
CA PRO A 360 -62.39 -12.93 24.63
C PRO A 360 -63.06 -13.93 23.63
N SER A 361 -62.54 -15.17 23.59
CA SER A 361 -63.13 -16.42 23.03
C SER A 361 -63.13 -16.63 21.50
N ALA A 362 -63.17 -17.86 20.95
CA ALA A 362 -62.81 -19.24 21.40
C ALA A 362 -63.03 -20.21 20.20
N ALA A 363 -62.44 -21.41 20.02
CA ALA A 363 -61.30 -22.14 20.64
C ALA A 363 -60.47 -22.75 19.45
N THR A 364 -59.85 -23.93 19.35
CA THR A 364 -59.62 -25.20 20.11
C THR A 364 -58.15 -25.64 19.86
N GLY A 365 -57.44 -26.43 20.69
CA GLY A 365 -57.56 -27.88 20.95
C GLY A 365 -56.63 -28.69 20.01
N THR A 366 -55.69 -29.55 20.44
CA THR A 366 -55.32 -30.14 21.76
C THR A 366 -53.78 -30.27 21.86
N GLY A 367 -53.10 -30.06 22.99
CA GLY A 367 -52.91 -31.01 24.13
C GLY A 367 -51.78 -32.02 23.82
N PHE A 368 -50.71 -32.27 24.60
CA PHE A 368 -50.30 -31.96 26.01
C PHE A 368 -48.85 -31.36 25.98
N GLY A 369 -48.20 -30.77 27.00
CA GLY A 369 -48.24 -30.86 28.48
C GLY A 369 -46.94 -31.52 28.99
N THR A 370 -46.23 -31.12 30.06
CA THR A 370 -46.38 -30.06 31.09
C THR A 370 -45.03 -29.79 31.79
N GLY A 371 -44.82 -28.61 32.42
CA GLY A 371 -43.80 -28.45 33.48
C GLY A 371 -43.11 -27.09 33.53
N ALA A 372 -43.00 -26.50 34.73
CA ALA A 372 -42.27 -25.26 34.98
C ALA A 372 -41.28 -25.44 36.16
N GLY A 373 -40.11 -24.80 36.11
CA GLY A 373 -39.14 -24.82 37.20
C GLY A 373 -37.72 -24.39 36.81
N THR A 374 -37.06 -23.66 37.72
CA THR A 374 -35.68 -23.15 37.61
C THR A 374 -35.00 -23.32 38.98
N PRO A 375 -33.68 -23.60 39.10
CA PRO A 375 -32.71 -24.28 38.23
C PRO A 375 -32.27 -25.64 38.85
N PRO A 376 -31.28 -26.41 38.31
CA PRO A 376 -29.85 -26.13 38.60
C PRO A 376 -28.83 -26.53 37.49
N ARG A 377 -27.55 -26.16 37.66
CA ARG A 377 -26.40 -26.87 37.02
C ARG A 377 -26.19 -28.23 37.72
N PRO A 378 -25.66 -29.27 37.04
CA PRO A 378 -24.26 -29.67 37.30
C PRO A 378 -23.55 -30.16 35.99
N PRO A 379 -22.68 -31.22 35.91
CA PRO A 379 -21.36 -31.01 35.28
C PRO A 379 -20.97 -32.02 34.16
N THR A 380 -19.85 -31.77 33.48
CA THR A 380 -19.13 -32.78 32.68
C THR A 380 -17.62 -32.71 32.94
N SER A 381 -17.08 -33.78 33.51
CA SER A 381 -15.64 -33.99 33.74
C SER A 381 -15.25 -35.38 33.24
N TYR A 382 -14.11 -35.49 32.57
CA TYR A 382 -13.49 -36.76 32.16
C TYR A 382 -11.95 -36.60 32.14
N PRO A 383 -11.16 -37.70 32.18
CA PRO A 383 -10.24 -37.86 33.31
C PRO A 383 -8.74 -37.80 32.95
N LEU A 384 -7.92 -37.61 33.98
CA LEU A 384 -6.46 -37.68 33.89
C LEU A 384 -5.95 -39.14 33.92
N PRO A 385 -4.89 -39.48 33.16
CA PRO A 385 -4.17 -40.75 33.29
C PRO A 385 -3.29 -40.80 34.57
N PRO A 386 -2.88 -42.00 35.04
CA PRO A 386 -2.30 -42.19 36.38
C PRO A 386 -0.78 -41.93 36.47
N PRO A 387 -0.24 -41.62 37.68
CA PRO A 387 1.17 -41.35 37.91
C PRO A 387 2.03 -42.62 38.07
N ARG A 388 3.33 -42.51 37.75
CA ARG A 388 4.42 -43.48 37.99
C ARG A 388 5.75 -42.70 38.20
N PRO A 389 6.80 -43.28 38.82
CA PRO A 389 6.93 -43.25 40.28
C PRO A 389 8.16 -42.46 40.76
N SER A 390 8.23 -42.17 42.06
CA SER A 390 9.34 -41.46 42.71
C SER A 390 10.60 -42.34 42.90
N ALA A 391 11.77 -41.70 42.80
CA ALA A 391 13.08 -42.28 43.14
C ALA A 391 13.43 -42.06 44.64
N PRO A 392 14.30 -42.88 45.26
CA PRO A 392 14.54 -42.88 46.70
C PRO A 392 15.56 -41.82 47.19
N PRO A 393 15.55 -41.47 48.50
CA PRO A 393 16.41 -40.44 49.08
C PRO A 393 17.74 -40.96 49.67
N PRO A 394 18.80 -40.14 49.71
CA PRO A 394 19.92 -40.24 50.67
C PRO A 394 19.59 -39.59 52.03
N ALA A 395 20.33 -39.94 53.09
CA ALA A 395 20.08 -39.55 54.49
C ALA A 395 21.19 -38.60 55.06
N PRO A 396 21.31 -38.28 56.37
CA PRO A 396 21.16 -36.87 56.77
C PRO A 396 22.24 -36.24 57.71
N THR A 397 22.30 -34.90 57.72
CA THR A 397 22.94 -34.00 58.76
C THR A 397 24.48 -34.08 58.91
N ALA A 398 25.23 -33.06 59.40
CA ALA A 398 25.00 -32.09 60.49
C ALA A 398 25.66 -30.68 60.25
N PRO A 399 25.51 -29.67 61.16
CA PRO A 399 25.65 -28.23 60.80
C PRO A 399 26.92 -27.49 61.39
N PRO A 400 26.93 -26.19 61.82
CA PRO A 400 27.85 -25.20 61.21
C PRO A 400 28.82 -24.48 62.16
N HIS A 401 29.71 -23.63 61.61
CA HIS A 401 30.55 -22.68 62.36
C HIS A 401 30.53 -21.24 61.79
N ALA A 402 31.02 -20.28 62.58
CA ALA A 402 30.65 -18.86 62.55
C ALA A 402 31.86 -17.89 62.29
N PRO A 403 31.65 -16.55 62.12
CA PRO A 403 32.60 -15.66 61.45
C PRO A 403 33.47 -14.76 62.36
N PRO A 404 34.45 -14.07 61.76
CA PRO A 404 34.76 -12.64 61.99
C PRO A 404 34.86 -11.86 60.64
N ARG A 405 34.87 -10.52 60.51
CA ARG A 405 34.73 -9.36 61.42
C ARG A 405 34.31 -8.10 60.61
N ARG A 406 34.23 -6.91 61.25
CA ARG A 406 34.27 -5.55 60.66
C ARG A 406 35.26 -4.68 61.48
N PRO A 407 35.80 -3.56 60.97
CA PRO A 407 35.18 -2.20 61.01
C PRO A 407 35.23 -1.47 59.64
N LEU A 408 34.48 -0.40 59.27
CA LEU A 408 33.80 0.76 59.92
C LEU A 408 34.66 2.04 60.14
N TRP A 409 34.58 3.01 59.21
CA TRP A 409 34.69 4.51 59.34
C TRP A 409 34.52 5.18 57.93
N ARG A 410 34.21 6.48 57.65
CA ARG A 410 33.57 7.61 58.38
C ARG A 410 32.97 8.70 57.41
N THR A 411 31.70 8.56 57.01
CA THR A 411 30.64 9.61 56.86
C THR A 411 30.87 11.03 56.25
N TRP A 412 30.00 11.39 55.26
CA TRP A 412 29.16 12.65 55.08
C TRP A 412 29.36 13.68 53.92
N TRP A 413 28.22 14.02 53.25
CA TRP A 413 27.68 15.31 52.68
C TRP A 413 28.57 16.25 51.81
N ILE A 414 28.31 16.55 50.52
CA ILE A 414 27.25 17.42 49.89
C ILE A 414 27.27 18.90 50.40
N PRO A 415 27.20 20.01 49.59
CA PRO A 415 26.89 20.22 48.14
C PRO A 415 27.77 21.25 47.34
N GLY A 416 27.45 21.51 46.04
CA GLY A 416 27.32 22.91 45.51
C GLY A 416 28.12 23.36 44.26
N GLY A 417 27.51 24.20 43.40
CA GLY A 417 28.10 24.92 42.23
C GLY A 417 28.03 24.15 40.90
N ALA A 418 27.35 24.55 39.81
CA ALA A 418 27.36 25.81 39.03
C ALA A 418 28.74 26.15 38.43
N ALA A 419 28.97 26.53 37.18
CA ALA A 419 28.28 26.62 35.86
C ALA A 419 29.31 27.35 34.93
N VAL A 420 29.03 27.60 33.62
CA VAL A 420 29.79 28.54 32.72
C VAL A 420 31.23 28.07 32.34
N THR A 421 31.78 28.13 31.10
CA THR A 421 31.28 28.37 29.71
C THR A 421 32.22 27.77 28.63
N ALA A 422 31.67 27.56 27.42
CA ALA A 422 32.22 27.73 26.06
C ALA A 422 33.74 27.58 25.69
N ALA A 423 33.95 26.70 24.69
CA ALA A 423 34.66 26.92 23.41
C ALA A 423 36.21 26.96 23.27
N ALA A 424 36.67 26.41 22.12
CA ALA A 424 38.03 26.41 21.53
C ALA A 424 39.11 25.63 22.32
N LEU A 425 40.08 24.92 21.71
CA LEU A 425 40.79 25.19 20.45
C LEU A 425 40.98 23.97 19.53
N VAL A 426 41.51 24.18 18.32
CA VAL A 426 42.00 23.13 17.40
C VAL A 426 43.49 23.31 17.11
N ALA A 427 44.29 22.31 17.48
CA ALA A 427 45.64 22.04 16.97
C ALA A 427 45.90 20.54 17.21
N ALA A 428 46.04 19.67 16.19
CA ALA A 428 47.13 19.58 15.23
C ALA A 428 48.42 18.98 15.83
N LEU A 429 48.58 17.66 15.66
CA LEU A 429 49.87 16.97 15.66
C LEU A 429 49.79 15.79 14.68
N THR A 430 50.89 15.48 14.00
CA THR A 430 50.93 14.66 12.78
C THR A 430 51.81 13.43 12.90
N LEU A 431 51.47 12.39 12.13
CA LEU A 431 52.36 11.36 11.58
C LEU A 431 53.23 10.54 12.54
N THR A 432 53.00 9.23 12.52
CA THR A 432 54.11 8.28 12.28
C THR A 432 53.55 6.99 11.67
N ASP A 433 53.99 6.66 10.46
CA ASP A 433 53.83 5.31 9.89
C ASP A 433 54.81 4.34 10.56
N ALA A 434 54.41 3.08 10.70
CA ALA A 434 55.25 2.03 11.28
C ALA A 434 55.03 0.67 10.59
N PHE A 435 55.52 0.57 9.34
CA PHE A 435 55.79 -0.67 8.58
C PHE A 435 54.57 -1.55 8.21
N GLY A 436 54.52 -2.22 7.06
CA GLY A 436 55.59 -2.57 6.11
C GLY A 436 55.98 -4.04 6.30
N GLY A 437 55.87 -4.89 5.28
CA GLY A 437 56.04 -6.35 5.48
C GLY A 437 56.43 -7.14 4.24
N GLY A 438 56.44 -8.47 4.38
CA GLY A 438 56.67 -9.45 3.32
C GLY A 438 57.83 -10.43 3.60
N GLY A 439 57.66 -11.70 3.22
CA GLY A 439 58.79 -12.64 2.99
C GLY A 439 58.84 -13.92 3.84
N GLY A 440 58.42 -15.03 3.21
CA GLY A 440 58.54 -16.48 3.50
C GLY A 440 59.59 -17.09 4.46
N GLY A 441 59.36 -18.37 4.80
CA GLY A 441 60.31 -19.27 5.50
C GLY A 441 59.61 -20.51 6.10
N ASP A 442 60.01 -21.71 5.68
CA ASP A 442 59.35 -23.01 5.99
C ASP A 442 59.59 -23.57 7.41
N GLY A 443 58.76 -24.54 7.85
CA GLY A 443 58.99 -25.37 9.05
C GLY A 443 57.84 -26.31 9.47
N ASP A 444 58.12 -27.62 9.59
CA ASP A 444 57.21 -28.70 10.05
C ASP A 444 56.70 -28.54 11.51
N GLY A 445 55.63 -29.22 11.97
CA GLY A 445 54.74 -30.18 11.28
C GLY A 445 53.82 -30.97 12.25
N GLY A 446 52.69 -31.48 11.74
CA GLY A 446 51.75 -32.41 12.43
C GLY A 446 50.76 -31.77 13.45
N GLY A 447 49.53 -32.29 13.66
CA GLY A 447 48.82 -33.34 12.92
C GLY A 447 47.47 -33.75 13.58
N GLY A 448 46.39 -33.83 12.78
CA GLY A 448 45.06 -34.33 13.20
C GLY A 448 44.12 -33.25 13.80
N GLY A 449 42.83 -33.17 13.45
CA GLY A 449 42.05 -33.89 12.43
C GLY A 449 40.87 -33.02 11.91
N LYS A 450 40.32 -33.34 10.73
CA LYS A 450 39.28 -32.54 10.06
C LYS A 450 37.95 -33.28 9.94
N GLU A 451 36.87 -32.69 10.43
CA GLU A 451 35.54 -32.89 9.85
C GLU A 451 35.38 -31.99 8.61
N LYS A 452 34.61 -32.46 7.61
CA LYS A 452 34.51 -31.82 6.29
C LYS A 452 33.20 -31.02 6.13
N GLY A 453 33.25 -29.73 6.48
CA GLY A 453 32.30 -28.75 5.95
C GLY A 453 32.59 -28.46 4.46
N GLY A 454 31.59 -28.60 3.59
CA GLY A 454 31.73 -28.41 2.14
C GLY A 454 31.82 -26.94 1.74
N ALA A 455 33.02 -26.36 1.76
CA ALA A 455 33.24 -24.97 1.33
C ALA A 455 33.20 -24.83 -0.20
N SER A 456 32.28 -23.99 -0.71
CA SER A 456 32.37 -23.46 -2.07
C SER A 456 33.67 -22.67 -2.25
N SER A 457 34.37 -22.87 -3.37
CA SER A 457 35.60 -22.14 -3.69
C SER A 457 35.36 -20.62 -3.67
N ALA A 458 36.04 -19.92 -2.76
CA ALA A 458 35.95 -18.46 -2.68
C ALA A 458 36.66 -17.83 -3.90
N GLN A 459 35.95 -16.96 -4.62
CA GLN A 459 36.60 -16.06 -5.57
C GLN A 459 37.38 -14.97 -4.82
N PRO A 460 38.50 -14.46 -5.39
CA PRO A 460 39.28 -13.40 -4.75
C PRO A 460 38.44 -12.12 -4.62
N VAL A 461 38.33 -11.62 -3.38
CA VAL A 461 37.57 -10.41 -3.05
C VAL A 461 38.21 -9.19 -3.72
N GLY A 462 37.39 -8.37 -4.39
CA GLY A 462 37.83 -7.06 -4.90
C GLY A 462 38.49 -7.06 -6.28
N ALA A 463 38.54 -8.18 -7.00
CA ALA A 463 39.11 -8.22 -8.34
C ALA A 463 38.34 -7.31 -9.34
N PRO A 464 39.01 -6.63 -10.29
CA PRO A 464 38.35 -5.79 -11.29
C PRO A 464 37.24 -6.51 -12.06
N GLY A 465 36.10 -5.83 -12.20
CA GLY A 465 34.91 -6.34 -12.88
C GLY A 465 34.14 -7.44 -12.11
N THR A 466 34.46 -7.71 -10.85
CA THR A 466 33.59 -8.49 -9.96
C THR A 466 32.48 -7.61 -9.35
N VAL A 467 31.30 -8.20 -9.13
CA VAL A 467 30.18 -7.55 -8.44
C VAL A 467 30.00 -8.21 -7.07
N ALA A 468 30.11 -7.44 -6.00
CA ALA A 468 29.86 -7.94 -4.65
C ALA A 468 28.38 -8.35 -4.49
N ALA A 469 28.12 -9.55 -3.96
CA ALA A 469 26.76 -10.08 -3.84
C ALA A 469 25.84 -9.22 -2.94
N ARG A 470 26.39 -8.49 -1.96
CA ARG A 470 25.68 -7.56 -1.07
C ARG A 470 26.40 -6.21 -1.04
N ALA A 471 25.63 -5.13 -1.09
CA ALA A 471 26.10 -3.79 -0.75
C ALA A 471 26.23 -3.62 0.78
N ARG A 472 27.40 -3.20 1.25
CA ARG A 472 27.68 -2.90 2.66
C ARG A 472 27.41 -1.41 2.92
N THR A 473 26.14 -1.02 2.88
CA THR A 473 25.70 0.37 3.10
C THR A 473 26.08 0.92 4.49
N GLU A 474 26.38 0.06 5.46
CA GLU A 474 26.97 0.45 6.74
C GLU A 474 28.36 1.11 6.61
N THR A 475 29.02 0.98 5.44
CA THR A 475 30.29 1.65 5.12
C THR A 475 30.12 2.95 4.33
N LEU A 476 28.89 3.44 4.13
CA LEU A 476 28.61 4.60 3.27
C LEU A 476 29.46 5.83 3.63
N VAL A 477 30.20 6.35 2.65
CA VAL A 477 30.95 7.61 2.72
C VAL A 477 30.63 8.49 1.51
N ALA A 478 30.91 9.80 1.60
CA ALA A 478 30.88 10.67 0.43
C ALA A 478 32.02 10.33 -0.55
N GLY A 479 31.70 10.22 -1.84
CA GLY A 479 32.64 10.02 -2.94
C GLY A 479 33.11 11.33 -3.56
N THR A 480 34.17 11.26 -4.36
CA THR A 480 34.77 12.41 -5.03
C THR A 480 34.19 12.63 -6.44
N ALA A 481 34.51 13.77 -7.06
CA ALA A 481 34.26 14.01 -8.48
C ALA A 481 34.97 13.00 -9.42
N LYS A 482 35.95 12.21 -8.92
CA LYS A 482 36.53 11.08 -9.67
C LYS A 482 35.62 9.84 -9.64
N ASP A 483 34.96 9.58 -8.52
CA ASP A 483 34.02 8.45 -8.37
C ASP A 483 32.74 8.65 -9.19
N ALA A 484 32.35 9.93 -9.38
CA ALA A 484 31.20 10.38 -10.17
C ALA A 484 31.41 10.34 -11.70
N ARG A 485 32.61 10.03 -12.20
CA ARG A 485 32.85 9.84 -13.64
C ARG A 485 32.36 8.46 -14.09
N GLY A 486 31.71 8.44 -15.25
CA GLY A 486 31.41 7.22 -15.99
C GLY A 486 32.55 6.84 -16.96
N PRO A 487 32.38 5.75 -17.73
CA PRO A 487 31.26 4.81 -17.60
C PRO A 487 31.32 3.99 -16.30
N ALA A 488 30.20 3.35 -15.96
CA ALA A 488 30.16 2.38 -14.87
C ALA A 488 31.19 1.25 -15.10
N PRO A 489 31.86 0.74 -14.04
CA PRO A 489 32.87 -0.32 -14.19
C PRO A 489 32.33 -1.56 -14.90
N ALA A 490 33.00 -1.98 -15.97
CA ALA A 490 32.57 -3.13 -16.76
C ALA A 490 32.63 -4.43 -15.94
N VAL A 491 31.58 -5.25 -16.03
CA VAL A 491 31.47 -6.53 -15.31
C VAL A 491 32.11 -7.65 -16.13
N THR A 492 33.01 -8.41 -15.51
CA THR A 492 33.78 -9.47 -16.15
C THR A 492 32.85 -10.60 -16.64
N GLY A 493 32.93 -10.91 -17.94
CA GLY A 493 32.09 -11.92 -18.60
C GLY A 493 30.68 -11.44 -18.98
N ALA A 494 30.30 -10.20 -18.67
CA ALA A 494 29.05 -9.64 -19.13
C ALA A 494 29.08 -9.33 -20.64
N ARG A 495 27.94 -9.50 -21.31
CA ARG A 495 27.70 -9.13 -22.72
C ARG A 495 26.40 -8.34 -22.79
N ARG A 496 26.30 -7.39 -23.74
CA ARG A 496 25.02 -6.71 -23.99
C ARG A 496 24.00 -7.68 -24.60
N GLY A 497 22.79 -7.59 -24.08
CA GLY A 497 21.56 -8.04 -24.70
C GLY A 497 20.80 -9.16 -23.98
N GLY A 498 19.56 -9.38 -24.42
CA GLY A 498 18.58 -10.29 -23.83
C GLY A 498 17.53 -9.56 -22.99
N GLU A 499 16.35 -10.17 -22.86
CA GLU A 499 15.24 -9.71 -22.02
C GLU A 499 15.38 -10.30 -20.61
N VAL A 500 14.98 -9.55 -19.58
CA VAL A 500 14.92 -10.02 -18.18
C VAL A 500 13.51 -9.92 -17.63
N THR A 501 12.95 -11.04 -17.18
CA THR A 501 11.66 -11.09 -16.49
C THR A 501 11.84 -10.82 -14.99
N VAL A 502 11.09 -9.87 -14.47
CA VAL A 502 11.04 -9.50 -13.05
C VAL A 502 9.65 -9.84 -12.53
N LEU A 503 9.57 -10.61 -11.44
CA LEU A 503 8.31 -11.06 -10.85
C LEU A 503 8.12 -10.41 -9.48
N GLU A 504 7.20 -9.45 -9.35
CA GLU A 504 6.94 -8.74 -8.09
C GLU A 504 5.65 -9.20 -7.41
N PRO A 505 5.65 -9.32 -6.06
CA PRO A 505 4.48 -9.78 -5.31
C PRO A 505 3.35 -8.75 -5.22
N THR A 506 3.61 -7.50 -5.61
CA THR A 506 2.66 -6.38 -5.56
C THR A 506 2.66 -5.62 -6.89
N GLU A 507 1.65 -4.80 -7.09
CA GLU A 507 1.63 -3.75 -8.11
C GLU A 507 2.70 -2.68 -7.82
N LEU A 508 3.36 -2.18 -8.86
CA LEU A 508 4.21 -0.98 -8.78
C LEU A 508 3.30 0.25 -8.61
N THR A 509 3.63 1.16 -7.71
CA THR A 509 2.68 2.20 -7.28
C THR A 509 2.40 3.24 -8.37
N ASP A 510 3.44 3.74 -9.04
CA ASP A 510 3.32 4.58 -10.23
C ASP A 510 4.64 4.50 -11.03
N THR A 511 4.62 4.98 -12.28
CA THR A 511 5.80 5.29 -13.08
C THR A 511 6.36 6.70 -12.83
N ASP A 512 5.58 7.60 -12.23
CA ASP A 512 6.03 8.94 -11.85
C ASP A 512 6.93 8.94 -10.60
N PRO A 513 8.20 9.40 -10.67
CA PRO A 513 9.15 9.37 -9.55
C PRO A 513 8.74 10.23 -8.35
N GLY A 514 7.81 11.18 -8.51
CA GLY A 514 7.24 11.94 -7.40
C GLY A 514 6.24 11.15 -6.53
N LYS A 515 5.75 10.01 -7.02
CA LYS A 515 4.84 9.10 -6.31
C LYS A 515 5.47 7.76 -5.95
N MET A 516 6.62 7.42 -6.55
CA MET A 516 7.38 6.20 -6.25
C MET A 516 7.84 6.18 -4.79
N TRP A 517 7.49 5.13 -4.05
CA TRP A 517 7.82 4.99 -2.62
C TRP A 517 8.22 3.56 -2.24
N SER A 518 7.63 2.54 -2.88
CA SER A 518 7.94 1.14 -2.59
C SER A 518 9.38 0.77 -2.98
N GLY A 519 9.94 -0.28 -2.36
CA GLY A 519 11.27 -0.78 -2.73
C GLY A 519 11.36 -1.24 -4.20
N ALA A 520 10.28 -1.79 -4.75
CA ALA A 520 10.20 -2.17 -6.15
C ALA A 520 10.11 -0.93 -7.06
N ASP A 521 9.31 0.08 -6.69
CA ASP A 521 9.24 1.36 -7.41
C ASP A 521 10.62 2.02 -7.48
N ARG A 522 11.31 2.07 -6.33
CA ARG A 522 12.63 2.68 -6.18
C ARG A 522 13.72 1.92 -6.95
N ILE A 523 13.59 0.60 -7.11
CA ILE A 523 14.50 -0.18 -7.97
C ILE A 523 14.19 0.06 -9.46
N MET A 524 12.92 0.13 -9.86
CA MET A 524 12.53 0.52 -11.22
C MET A 524 13.02 1.95 -11.55
N ALA A 525 12.89 2.88 -10.59
CA ALA A 525 13.37 4.26 -10.71
C ALA A 525 14.85 4.31 -11.09
N ARG A 526 15.69 3.46 -10.48
CA ARG A 526 17.13 3.41 -10.79
C ARG A 526 17.44 2.86 -12.19
N LEU A 527 16.49 2.22 -12.89
CA LEU A 527 16.63 1.82 -14.31
C LEU A 527 16.15 2.91 -15.27
N VAL A 528 15.03 3.58 -14.94
CA VAL A 528 14.35 4.56 -15.81
C VAL A 528 14.91 5.98 -15.64
N TYR A 529 15.37 6.32 -14.44
CA TYR A 529 15.76 7.66 -14.06
C TYR A 529 17.17 7.71 -13.46
N ARG A 530 17.78 8.89 -13.62
CA ARG A 530 18.98 9.33 -12.93
C ARG A 530 18.60 10.40 -11.92
N SER A 531 19.29 10.40 -10.79
CA SER A 531 19.08 11.38 -9.71
C SER A 531 20.28 12.32 -9.59
N LEU A 532 20.23 13.35 -8.74
CA LEU A 532 21.41 14.20 -8.47
C LEU A 532 22.60 13.37 -8.00
N THR A 533 22.38 12.47 -7.04
CA THR A 533 23.38 11.56 -6.48
C THR A 533 22.96 10.10 -6.66
N GLY A 534 23.84 9.17 -6.31
CA GLY A 534 23.53 7.74 -6.31
C GLY A 534 24.53 6.91 -5.51
N LEU A 535 24.12 5.69 -5.14
CA LEU A 535 24.92 4.76 -4.33
C LEU A 535 25.77 3.84 -5.22
N LYS A 536 27.08 4.07 -5.24
CA LYS A 536 28.07 3.28 -6.00
C LYS A 536 28.70 2.23 -5.10
N THR A 537 28.34 0.96 -5.30
CA THR A 537 28.99 -0.16 -4.62
C THR A 537 30.27 -0.57 -5.36
N LEU A 538 31.35 -0.80 -4.61
CA LEU A 538 32.66 -1.21 -5.13
C LEU A 538 32.79 -2.76 -5.17
N PRO A 539 33.82 -3.31 -5.84
CA PRO A 539 34.03 -4.77 -5.93
C PRO A 539 34.21 -5.50 -4.59
N ASP A 540 34.59 -4.80 -3.51
CA ASP A 540 34.65 -5.32 -2.14
C ASP A 540 33.32 -5.18 -1.37
N GLY A 541 32.28 -4.64 -2.00
CA GLY A 541 30.97 -4.38 -1.41
C GLY A 541 30.87 -3.09 -0.60
N THR A 542 31.94 -2.29 -0.43
CA THR A 542 31.80 -0.96 0.21
C THR A 542 31.01 0.01 -0.68
N VAL A 543 30.30 0.96 -0.07
CA VAL A 543 29.44 1.90 -0.79
C VAL A 543 29.96 3.34 -0.68
N ARG A 544 29.98 4.07 -1.80
CA ARG A 544 30.19 5.53 -1.87
C ARG A 544 28.94 6.22 -2.41
N LEU A 545 28.57 7.36 -1.84
CA LEU A 545 27.63 8.28 -2.47
C LEU A 545 28.38 9.07 -3.55
N VAL A 546 27.92 9.05 -4.80
CA VAL A 546 28.54 9.78 -5.92
C VAL A 546 27.53 10.71 -6.57
N GLY A 547 28.01 11.68 -7.36
CA GLY A 547 27.16 12.42 -8.28
C GLY A 547 26.73 11.54 -9.46
N ASP A 548 25.43 11.39 -9.67
CA ASP A 548 24.86 10.65 -10.80
C ASP A 548 24.60 11.63 -11.96
N LEU A 549 23.64 12.55 -11.82
CA LEU A 549 23.51 13.73 -12.68
C LEU A 549 24.46 14.86 -12.25
N ALA A 550 24.79 14.95 -10.95
CA ALA A 550 25.76 15.92 -10.46
C ALA A 550 27.22 15.51 -10.74
N THR A 551 28.14 16.48 -10.78
CA THR A 551 29.58 16.27 -10.97
C THR A 551 30.29 15.70 -9.74
N ASP A 552 29.70 15.84 -8.56
CA ASP A 552 30.16 15.35 -7.26
C ASP A 552 28.97 14.99 -6.36
N ALA A 553 29.22 14.58 -5.11
CA ALA A 553 28.17 14.22 -4.15
C ALA A 553 27.43 15.43 -3.53
N GLY A 554 27.58 16.64 -4.08
CA GLY A 554 27.07 17.89 -3.52
C GLY A 554 28.03 18.53 -2.51
N ARG A 555 27.98 19.86 -2.43
CA ARG A 555 28.82 20.68 -1.55
C ARG A 555 27.94 21.35 -0.48
N ALA A 556 28.19 21.01 0.78
CA ALA A 556 27.47 21.55 1.92
C ALA A 556 28.06 22.90 2.38
N SER A 557 27.19 23.85 2.74
CA SER A 557 27.52 25.14 3.36
C SER A 557 26.53 25.46 4.49
N GLU A 558 26.72 26.60 5.18
CA GLU A 558 25.90 27.00 6.34
C GLU A 558 25.75 25.90 7.42
N GLY A 559 26.83 25.12 7.64
CA GLY A 559 26.83 23.99 8.58
C GLY A 559 25.98 22.80 8.15
N GLY A 560 25.78 22.60 6.84
CA GLY A 560 24.94 21.52 6.30
C GLY A 560 23.46 21.88 6.17
N ARG A 561 23.12 23.18 6.22
CA ARG A 561 21.77 23.71 5.95
C ARG A 561 21.54 24.04 4.47
N VAL A 562 22.61 24.39 3.76
CA VAL A 562 22.57 24.70 2.33
C VAL A 562 23.42 23.70 1.58
N TRP A 563 22.92 23.22 0.45
CA TRP A 563 23.56 22.20 -0.37
C TRP A 563 23.54 22.61 -1.84
N THR A 564 24.72 22.77 -2.44
CA THR A 564 24.89 23.13 -3.85
C THR A 564 25.35 21.91 -4.66
N PHE A 565 24.66 21.65 -5.76
CA PHE A 565 25.00 20.62 -6.75
C PHE A 565 25.27 21.29 -8.09
N THR A 566 26.22 20.76 -8.85
CA THR A 566 26.53 21.19 -10.23
C THR A 566 26.26 20.02 -11.16
N LEU A 567 25.40 20.20 -12.16
CA LEU A 567 25.02 19.17 -13.13
C LEU A 567 26.14 18.90 -14.14
N LYS A 568 26.22 17.67 -14.64
CA LYS A 568 27.07 17.28 -15.76
C LYS A 568 26.64 17.96 -17.07
N ASP A 569 27.59 18.16 -17.97
CA ASP A 569 27.32 18.63 -19.34
C ASP A 569 26.68 17.51 -20.18
N GLY A 570 25.88 17.92 -21.17
CA GLY A 570 25.41 17.04 -22.25
C GLY A 570 24.43 15.93 -21.88
N VAL A 571 23.91 15.89 -20.65
CA VAL A 571 22.92 14.88 -20.25
C VAL A 571 21.52 15.28 -20.71
N THR A 572 20.84 14.36 -21.37
CA THR A 572 19.51 14.55 -21.97
C THR A 572 18.45 13.62 -21.37
N TYR A 573 17.19 13.97 -21.62
CA TYR A 573 16.05 13.08 -21.54
C TYR A 573 15.96 12.17 -22.78
N GLU A 574 15.10 11.15 -22.73
CA GLU A 574 14.82 10.20 -23.84
C GLU A 574 14.26 10.83 -25.13
N ASP A 575 13.88 12.11 -25.09
CA ASP A 575 13.40 12.91 -26.21
C ASP A 575 14.44 13.92 -26.72
N GLY A 576 15.68 13.83 -26.23
CA GLY A 576 16.79 14.70 -26.60
C GLY A 576 16.81 16.08 -25.91
N ARG A 577 15.81 16.43 -25.08
CA ARG A 577 15.85 17.68 -24.30
C ARG A 577 17.01 17.63 -23.29
N PRO A 578 17.80 18.70 -23.11
CA PRO A 578 18.84 18.73 -22.07
C PRO A 578 18.21 18.82 -20.68
N VAL A 579 18.76 18.08 -19.71
CA VAL A 579 18.39 18.17 -18.29
C VAL A 579 18.93 19.48 -17.70
N ARG A 580 18.09 20.23 -16.99
CA ARG A 580 18.47 21.52 -16.39
C ARG A 580 18.17 21.59 -14.89
N ALA A 581 18.80 22.53 -14.20
CA ALA A 581 18.62 22.77 -12.78
C ALA A 581 17.17 23.13 -12.40
N GLN A 582 16.44 23.81 -13.29
CA GLN A 582 15.03 24.19 -13.11
C GLN A 582 14.10 22.95 -13.08
N ASP A 583 14.49 21.84 -13.70
CA ASP A 583 13.71 20.59 -13.70
C ASP A 583 13.67 19.95 -12.30
N PHE A 584 14.66 20.23 -11.45
CA PHE A 584 14.66 19.80 -10.04
C PHE A 584 13.77 20.72 -9.19
N VAL A 585 13.72 22.02 -9.50
CA VAL A 585 12.77 22.96 -8.88
C VAL A 585 11.34 22.50 -9.17
N HIS A 586 11.01 22.28 -10.44
CA HIS A 586 9.69 21.80 -10.84
C HIS A 586 9.35 20.41 -10.26
N ALA A 587 10.32 19.48 -10.23
CA ALA A 587 10.13 18.15 -9.64
C ALA A 587 9.76 18.20 -8.16
N VAL A 588 10.33 19.12 -7.38
CA VAL A 588 9.99 19.30 -5.95
C VAL A 588 8.67 20.05 -5.80
N GLU A 589 8.48 21.18 -6.50
CA GLU A 589 7.28 22.01 -6.37
C GLU A 589 5.99 21.26 -6.68
N ARG A 590 5.95 20.48 -7.77
CA ARG A 590 4.74 19.72 -8.16
C ARG A 590 4.32 18.69 -7.09
N THR A 591 5.26 18.14 -6.33
CA THR A 591 4.98 17.14 -5.27
C THR A 591 4.35 17.74 -4.00
N LEU A 592 4.12 19.06 -3.96
CA LEU A 592 3.27 19.69 -2.95
C LEU A 592 1.76 19.54 -3.23
N ALA A 593 1.38 19.13 -4.45
CA ALA A 593 -0.01 18.89 -4.81
C ALA A 593 -0.56 17.59 -4.19
N LYS A 594 -1.89 17.53 -4.02
CA LYS A 594 -2.58 16.43 -3.32
C LYS A 594 -2.39 15.05 -3.99
N ASP A 595 -2.09 15.03 -5.28
CA ASP A 595 -1.93 13.79 -6.07
C ASP A 595 -0.60 13.06 -5.80
N PHE A 596 0.30 13.66 -4.99
CA PHE A 596 1.62 13.14 -4.64
C PHE A 596 1.74 12.66 -3.18
N VAL A 597 0.63 12.59 -2.45
CA VAL A 597 0.59 12.25 -1.00
C VAL A 597 1.23 10.90 -0.64
N LEU A 598 1.29 9.96 -1.59
CA LEU A 598 1.88 8.63 -1.45
C LEU A 598 3.40 8.56 -1.73
N GLY A 599 4.02 9.66 -2.20
CA GLY A 599 5.45 9.72 -2.52
C GLY A 599 6.39 9.81 -1.31
N ASP A 600 7.70 9.84 -1.56
CA ASP A 600 8.75 9.89 -0.53
C ASP A 600 8.77 11.24 0.23
N ARG A 601 8.04 11.29 1.35
CA ARG A 601 7.90 12.46 2.24
C ARG A 601 9.21 12.86 2.96
N THR A 602 10.30 12.11 2.80
CA THR A 602 11.59 12.42 3.45
C THR A 602 12.10 13.80 3.01
N LEU A 603 12.06 14.08 1.71
CA LEU A 603 12.56 15.36 1.17
C LEU A 603 11.76 16.55 1.70
N HIS A 604 10.42 16.48 1.69
CA HIS A 604 9.58 17.53 2.23
C HIS A 604 9.79 17.72 3.74
N THR A 605 9.94 16.64 4.49
CA THR A 605 10.22 16.68 5.94
C THR A 605 11.56 17.38 6.24
N TRP A 606 12.51 17.31 5.31
CA TRP A 606 13.85 17.89 5.44
C TRP A 606 13.94 19.34 4.93
N ILE A 607 13.05 19.75 4.02
CA ILE A 607 12.93 21.13 3.52
C ILE A 607 11.96 21.97 4.37
N LEU A 608 10.76 21.45 4.65
CA LEU A 608 9.66 22.18 5.30
C LEU A 608 9.63 22.01 6.83
N GLY A 609 10.35 21.02 7.36
CA GLY A 609 10.23 20.54 8.73
C GLY A 609 8.97 19.65 8.95
N PRO A 610 8.96 18.79 9.98
CA PRO A 610 7.95 17.74 10.13
C PRO A 610 6.53 18.25 10.32
N LYS A 611 6.35 19.37 11.05
CA LYS A 611 5.01 19.95 11.28
C LYS A 611 4.35 20.45 10.00
N THR A 612 5.13 21.06 9.10
CA THR A 612 4.66 21.55 7.81
C THR A 612 4.46 20.39 6.83
N ALA A 613 5.40 19.44 6.79
CA ALA A 613 5.30 18.25 5.93
C ALA A 613 4.14 17.30 6.33
N ALA A 614 3.69 17.34 7.59
CA ALA A 614 2.49 16.64 8.05
C ALA A 614 1.20 17.14 7.38
N ASP A 615 1.11 18.42 7.01
CA ASP A 615 -0.07 19.00 6.36
C ASP A 615 -0.15 18.75 4.84
N LEU A 616 0.88 18.13 4.23
CA LEU A 616 0.87 17.81 2.79
C LEU A 616 -0.22 16.78 2.46
N GLY A 617 -1.12 17.19 1.55
CA GLY A 617 -2.31 16.46 1.14
C GLY A 617 -3.60 17.01 1.73
N THR A 618 -3.57 17.46 2.98
CA THR A 618 -4.76 18.02 3.65
C THR A 618 -4.93 19.49 3.27
N LYS A 619 -3.84 20.27 3.30
CA LYS A 619 -3.80 21.71 2.99
C LYS A 619 -3.00 21.98 1.73
N GLN A 620 -3.22 23.15 1.12
CA GLN A 620 -2.30 23.69 0.11
C GLN A 620 -1.04 24.21 0.81
N ILE A 621 0.13 23.83 0.31
CA ILE A 621 1.43 24.24 0.83
C ILE A 621 2.26 24.80 -0.32
N ALA A 622 3.16 25.74 -0.01
CA ALA A 622 4.19 26.27 -0.91
C ALA A 622 5.57 26.03 -0.28
N LEU A 623 6.62 25.97 -1.10
CA LEU A 623 7.99 25.97 -0.58
C LEU A 623 8.31 27.32 0.11
N PRO A 624 9.10 27.34 1.19
CA PRO A 624 9.69 28.57 1.70
C PRO A 624 10.50 29.29 0.61
N PRO A 625 10.51 30.64 0.56
CA PRO A 625 11.25 31.38 -0.46
C PRO A 625 12.74 30.98 -0.53
N GLY A 626 13.16 30.47 -1.68
CA GLY A 626 14.53 29.98 -1.88
C GLY A 626 14.89 28.72 -1.07
N ALA A 627 13.91 27.84 -0.80
CA ALA A 627 14.13 26.50 -0.26
C ALA A 627 14.75 25.54 -1.29
N ILE A 628 14.44 25.74 -2.57
CA ILE A 628 15.23 25.24 -3.70
C ILE A 628 15.36 26.38 -4.71
N THR A 629 16.51 26.51 -5.38
CA THR A 629 16.73 27.46 -6.48
C THR A 629 17.61 26.85 -7.57
N ALA A 630 17.47 27.41 -8.78
CA ALA A 630 18.35 27.19 -9.91
C ALA A 630 18.92 28.55 -10.37
N PRO A 631 20.10 28.99 -9.86
CA PRO A 631 20.69 30.28 -10.24
C PRO A 631 21.14 30.34 -11.71
N ASP A 632 21.40 29.18 -12.31
CA ASP A 632 21.74 28.95 -13.70
C ASP A 632 21.25 27.55 -14.10
N ASP A 633 21.32 27.18 -15.38
CA ASP A 633 20.82 25.90 -15.92
C ASP A 633 21.52 24.65 -15.36
N ARG A 634 22.63 24.78 -14.61
CA ARG A 634 23.44 23.67 -14.09
C ARG A 634 23.64 23.68 -12.57
N THR A 635 23.35 24.76 -11.88
CA THR A 635 23.49 24.83 -10.43
C THR A 635 22.15 24.64 -9.73
N VAL A 636 22.01 23.58 -8.93
CA VAL A 636 20.85 23.38 -8.04
C VAL A 636 21.28 23.68 -6.61
N VAL A 637 20.53 24.52 -5.91
CA VAL A 637 20.77 24.85 -4.49
C VAL A 637 19.54 24.50 -3.66
N TYR A 638 19.73 23.69 -2.61
CA TYR A 638 18.71 23.40 -1.60
C TYR A 638 19.04 24.14 -0.30
N ARG A 639 18.00 24.58 0.42
CA ARG A 639 18.06 25.14 1.78
C ARG A 639 17.06 24.41 2.68
N LEU A 640 17.54 23.89 3.80
CA LEU A 640 16.84 22.93 4.65
C LEU A 640 16.28 23.55 5.94
N ASP A 641 15.33 22.86 6.56
CA ASP A 641 14.73 23.28 7.84
C ASP A 641 15.76 23.30 9.00
N ARG A 642 16.77 22.44 8.92
CA ARG A 642 17.91 22.31 9.85
C ARG A 642 19.12 21.72 9.14
N ALA A 643 20.27 21.74 9.81
CA ALA A 643 21.47 21.07 9.32
C ALA A 643 21.24 19.57 9.15
N ARG A 644 21.71 18.99 8.04
CA ARG A 644 21.69 17.55 7.73
C ARG A 644 22.93 17.19 6.89
N PRO A 645 23.96 16.51 7.44
CA PRO A 645 25.19 16.13 6.70
C PRO A 645 24.98 14.98 5.70
N ASP A 646 23.80 14.39 5.71
CA ASP A 646 23.35 13.24 4.92
C ASP A 646 22.16 13.59 4.01
N PHE A 647 21.86 14.88 3.81
CA PHE A 647 20.82 15.36 2.89
C PHE A 647 20.99 14.79 1.47
N ASN A 648 22.22 14.81 0.97
CA ASN A 648 22.61 14.28 -0.33
C ASN A 648 22.40 12.75 -0.49
N VAL A 649 22.14 12.01 0.60
CA VAL A 649 21.77 10.58 0.55
C VAL A 649 20.31 10.40 0.13
N ALA A 650 19.40 11.30 0.52
CA ALA A 650 18.00 11.24 0.07
C ALA A 650 17.87 11.55 -1.43
N LEU A 651 18.77 12.37 -1.98
CA LEU A 651 18.83 12.68 -3.41
C LEU A 651 19.39 11.53 -4.28
N ALA A 652 19.64 10.35 -3.69
CA ALA A 652 19.86 9.09 -4.40
C ALA A 652 18.58 8.24 -4.56
N SER A 653 17.42 8.74 -4.10
CA SER A 653 16.09 8.15 -4.30
C SER A 653 15.35 8.83 -5.48
N PRO A 654 14.09 8.44 -5.79
CA PRO A 654 13.23 9.15 -6.74
C PRO A 654 13.08 10.66 -6.43
N SER A 655 13.20 11.06 -5.16
CA SER A 655 13.20 12.45 -4.70
C SER A 655 14.36 13.31 -5.26
N GLY A 656 15.39 12.68 -5.83
CA GLY A 656 16.50 13.35 -6.51
C GLY A 656 16.38 13.38 -8.04
N VAL A 657 15.27 12.92 -8.64
CA VAL A 657 15.06 12.86 -10.09
C VAL A 657 14.51 14.19 -10.64
N PRO A 658 15.04 14.73 -11.75
CA PRO A 658 14.49 15.91 -12.40
C PRO A 658 13.26 15.58 -13.24
N VAL A 659 12.29 16.49 -13.31
CA VAL A 659 11.10 16.37 -14.16
C VAL A 659 10.88 17.72 -14.84
N PRO A 660 10.90 17.79 -16.18
CA PRO A 660 10.84 19.06 -16.88
C PRO A 660 9.42 19.64 -16.83
N ALA A 661 9.31 20.97 -16.93
CA ALA A 661 8.01 21.62 -16.96
C ALA A 661 7.16 21.11 -18.13
N GLY A 662 5.86 20.86 -17.87
CA GLY A 662 4.93 20.32 -18.87
C GLY A 662 5.12 18.83 -19.19
N ALA A 663 5.87 18.07 -18.39
CA ALA A 663 6.20 16.66 -18.69
C ALA A 663 5.02 15.67 -18.74
N GLY A 664 3.79 16.06 -18.37
CA GLY A 664 2.62 15.19 -18.26
C GLY A 664 2.25 14.51 -19.57
N GLY A 665 2.65 13.26 -19.74
CA GLY A 665 2.46 12.49 -20.98
C GLY A 665 3.50 12.76 -22.07
N THR A 666 4.66 13.35 -21.74
CA THR A 666 5.77 13.57 -22.70
C THR A 666 6.79 12.42 -22.76
N GLY A 667 6.80 11.50 -21.80
CA GLY A 667 7.61 10.28 -21.87
C GLY A 667 7.03 9.25 -22.86
N ALA A 668 7.82 8.22 -23.18
CA ALA A 668 7.44 7.20 -24.16
C ALA A 668 6.19 6.35 -23.79
N ALA A 669 5.68 6.46 -22.56
CA ALA A 669 4.46 5.83 -22.09
C ALA A 669 3.45 6.87 -21.58
N PRO A 670 2.14 6.75 -21.87
CA PRO A 670 1.13 7.68 -21.38
C PRO A 670 1.14 7.85 -19.85
N GLY A 671 1.36 9.08 -19.40
CA GLY A 671 1.43 9.44 -17.98
C GLY A 671 2.81 9.31 -17.32
N ALA A 672 3.80 8.71 -17.98
CA ALA A 672 5.17 8.67 -17.46
C ALA A 672 5.95 9.96 -17.78
N PRO A 673 6.67 10.55 -16.81
CA PRO A 673 7.69 11.57 -17.09
C PRO A 673 8.86 10.98 -17.90
N PRO A 674 9.52 11.78 -18.76
CA PRO A 674 10.53 11.30 -19.69
C PRO A 674 11.76 10.73 -18.98
N ALA A 675 12.25 9.60 -19.46
CA ALA A 675 13.39 8.90 -18.87
C ALA A 675 14.71 9.69 -19.00
N THR A 676 15.58 9.59 -17.99
CA THR A 676 16.99 10.05 -18.02
C THR A 676 17.99 8.91 -17.84
N GLY A 677 17.52 7.72 -17.46
CA GLY A 677 18.31 6.51 -17.30
C GLY A 677 18.49 5.72 -18.60
N PRO A 678 19.20 4.58 -18.53
CA PRO A 678 19.46 3.69 -19.67
C PRO A 678 18.23 2.99 -20.23
N TYR A 679 17.11 3.02 -19.50
CA TYR A 679 15.85 2.45 -19.94
C TYR A 679 14.72 3.47 -19.85
N ARG A 680 13.65 3.20 -20.59
CA ARG A 680 12.40 3.98 -20.61
C ARG A 680 11.21 3.06 -20.49
N VAL A 681 10.11 3.58 -19.96
CA VAL A 681 8.83 2.88 -19.90
C VAL A 681 8.26 2.79 -21.33
N GLY A 682 7.95 1.59 -21.79
CA GLY A 682 7.24 1.35 -23.05
C GLY A 682 5.73 1.21 -22.86
N ASP A 683 5.05 0.56 -23.80
CA ASP A 683 3.60 0.33 -23.78
C ASP A 683 3.08 -0.21 -22.42
N ARG A 684 2.43 0.66 -21.64
CA ARG A 684 1.67 0.29 -20.44
C ARG A 684 0.21 0.05 -20.81
N LYS A 685 -0.35 -1.09 -20.39
CA LYS A 685 -1.80 -1.34 -20.39
C LYS A 685 -2.25 -1.52 -18.94
N PRO A 686 -3.34 -0.90 -18.47
CA PRO A 686 -3.80 -1.05 -17.09
C PRO A 686 -4.00 -2.53 -16.72
N GLY A 687 -3.44 -2.94 -15.57
CA GLY A 687 -3.45 -4.34 -15.13
C GLY A 687 -2.59 -5.29 -15.98
N LYS A 688 -1.50 -4.81 -16.59
CA LYS A 688 -0.52 -5.64 -17.32
C LYS A 688 0.93 -5.23 -17.03
N ASP A 689 1.85 -6.11 -17.42
CA ASP A 689 3.31 -5.98 -17.32
C ASP A 689 3.81 -4.58 -17.71
N ILE A 690 4.79 -4.07 -16.97
CA ILE A 690 5.56 -2.89 -17.38
C ILE A 690 6.79 -3.37 -18.16
N VAL A 691 6.86 -3.04 -19.45
CA VAL A 691 8.04 -3.31 -20.28
C VAL A 691 8.94 -2.08 -20.29
N LEU A 692 10.19 -2.24 -19.86
CA LEU A 692 11.25 -1.25 -20.02
C LEU A 692 12.08 -1.58 -21.26
N SER A 693 12.30 -0.59 -22.13
CA SER A 693 13.16 -0.69 -23.32
C SER A 693 14.36 0.24 -23.20
N ARG A 694 15.42 0.05 -24.00
CA ARG A 694 16.58 0.96 -23.98
C ARG A 694 16.18 2.40 -24.31
N ASN A 695 16.73 3.35 -23.54
CA ASN A 695 16.78 4.76 -23.92
C ASN A 695 17.96 4.97 -24.90
N PRO A 696 17.75 5.46 -26.14
CA PRO A 696 18.82 5.72 -27.09
C PRO A 696 19.67 6.95 -26.73
N GLU A 697 19.10 7.93 -26.02
CA GLU A 697 19.75 9.20 -25.67
C GLU A 697 20.67 9.09 -24.44
N TRP A 698 20.63 7.97 -23.72
CA TRP A 698 21.45 7.77 -22.53
C TRP A 698 22.92 7.51 -22.89
N ASP A 699 23.78 8.52 -22.67
CA ASP A 699 25.23 8.33 -22.72
C ASP A 699 25.76 7.57 -21.49
N ALA A 700 26.29 6.39 -21.75
CA ALA A 700 26.99 5.57 -20.77
C ALA A 700 28.27 6.23 -20.22
N GLY A 701 28.96 7.08 -20.99
CA GLY A 701 30.18 7.78 -20.55
C GLY A 701 29.93 8.75 -19.38
N SER A 702 28.74 9.33 -19.32
CA SER A 702 28.29 10.23 -18.26
C SER A 702 27.78 9.52 -16.99
N ASP A 703 27.45 8.23 -17.06
CA ASP A 703 26.81 7.46 -15.99
C ASP A 703 27.84 6.64 -15.17
N PRO A 704 28.01 6.91 -13.86
CA PRO A 704 29.00 6.23 -13.03
C PRO A 704 28.48 4.93 -12.36
N LEU A 705 27.21 4.55 -12.57
CA LEU A 705 26.49 3.54 -11.79
C LEU A 705 25.93 2.39 -12.61
N ARG A 706 25.47 2.66 -13.85
CA ARG A 706 24.64 1.74 -14.64
C ARG A 706 25.40 1.21 -15.85
N THR A 707 25.43 -0.12 -16.00
CA THR A 707 26.09 -0.79 -17.13
C THR A 707 25.14 -1.08 -18.30
N ALA A 708 23.84 -1.23 -18.00
CA ALA A 708 22.76 -1.43 -18.96
C ALA A 708 23.00 -2.60 -19.94
N TYR A 709 23.40 -3.77 -19.44
CA TYR A 709 23.63 -4.93 -20.31
C TYR A 709 22.35 -5.46 -21.00
N PRO A 710 21.21 -5.73 -20.32
CA PRO A 710 20.01 -6.27 -20.97
C PRO A 710 19.38 -5.30 -21.99
N ASP A 711 18.65 -5.83 -22.97
CA ASP A 711 17.90 -5.03 -23.95
C ASP A 711 16.57 -4.52 -23.41
N SER A 712 15.93 -5.31 -22.55
CA SER A 712 14.65 -4.98 -21.93
C SER A 712 14.49 -5.63 -20.55
N TYR A 713 13.61 -5.05 -19.75
CA TYR A 713 13.04 -5.70 -18.57
C TYR A 713 11.53 -5.80 -18.75
N ARG A 714 10.93 -6.94 -18.38
CA ARG A 714 9.48 -7.12 -18.28
C ARG A 714 9.13 -7.35 -16.82
N ILE A 715 8.41 -6.40 -16.23
CA ILE A 715 8.03 -6.45 -14.81
C ILE A 715 6.58 -6.91 -14.72
N GLU A 716 6.40 -8.16 -14.25
CA GLU A 716 5.10 -8.77 -13.96
C GLU A 716 4.78 -8.54 -12.48
N SER A 717 3.68 -7.85 -12.19
CA SER A 717 3.24 -7.51 -10.83
C SER A 717 2.17 -8.48 -10.30
N ASN A 718 1.96 -8.46 -8.97
CA ASN A 718 0.97 -9.28 -8.25
C ASN A 718 1.21 -10.81 -8.37
N VAL A 719 2.47 -11.23 -8.59
CA VAL A 719 2.87 -12.63 -8.70
C VAL A 719 3.14 -13.20 -7.30
N MET A 720 2.32 -14.15 -6.84
CA MET A 720 2.40 -14.71 -5.47
C MET A 720 3.81 -15.25 -5.15
N THR A 721 4.29 -15.12 -3.92
CA THR A 721 5.66 -15.55 -3.51
C THR A 721 5.98 -16.99 -3.90
N GLU A 722 5.03 -17.91 -3.72
CA GLU A 722 5.12 -19.31 -4.13
C GLU A 722 5.20 -19.49 -5.67
N GLN A 723 4.56 -18.61 -6.45
CA GLN A 723 4.70 -18.56 -7.91
C GLN A 723 6.07 -17.97 -8.32
N ILE A 724 6.56 -16.92 -7.66
CA ILE A 724 7.93 -16.40 -7.85
C ILE A 724 8.94 -17.52 -7.59
N ALA A 725 8.77 -18.27 -6.50
CA ALA A 725 9.61 -19.39 -6.11
C ALA A 725 9.64 -20.48 -7.20
N ARG A 726 8.47 -20.99 -7.62
CA ARG A 726 8.35 -22.00 -8.67
C ARG A 726 8.88 -21.53 -10.03
N ARG A 727 8.49 -20.34 -10.50
CA ARG A 727 8.88 -19.81 -11.81
C ARG A 727 10.39 -19.54 -11.89
N THR A 728 11.00 -19.07 -10.80
CA THR A 728 12.45 -18.82 -10.77
C THR A 728 13.25 -20.12 -10.65
N ALA A 729 12.74 -21.12 -9.92
CA ALA A 729 13.36 -22.44 -9.83
C ALA A 729 13.23 -23.28 -11.11
N GLY A 730 12.09 -23.19 -11.79
CA GLY A 730 11.80 -23.84 -13.06
C GLY A 730 12.35 -23.12 -14.30
N ALA A 731 13.00 -21.95 -14.12
CA ALA A 731 13.57 -21.18 -15.22
C ALA A 731 14.63 -22.00 -15.98
N GLY A 732 14.45 -22.13 -17.30
CA GLY A 732 15.40 -22.77 -18.20
C GLY A 732 16.79 -22.10 -18.20
N VAL A 733 17.78 -22.78 -18.76
CA VAL A 733 19.19 -22.35 -18.67
C VAL A 733 19.48 -20.98 -19.28
N ASP A 734 18.65 -20.52 -20.22
CA ASP A 734 18.75 -19.22 -20.90
C ASP A 734 17.62 -18.24 -20.48
N ALA A 735 16.71 -18.65 -19.58
CA ALA A 735 15.55 -17.85 -19.16
C ALA A 735 15.91 -16.94 -17.97
N ALA A 736 16.10 -15.65 -18.24
CA ALA A 736 16.53 -14.65 -17.26
C ALA A 736 15.39 -14.13 -16.35
N VAL A 737 15.02 -14.92 -15.34
CA VAL A 737 14.00 -14.58 -14.32
C VAL A 737 14.65 -14.12 -13.01
N MET A 738 14.09 -13.09 -12.36
CA MET A 738 14.43 -12.63 -11.00
C MET A 738 13.25 -11.91 -10.32
N SER A 739 13.48 -11.34 -9.13
CA SER A 739 12.60 -10.37 -8.46
C SER A 739 13.44 -9.26 -7.80
N PHE A 740 12.92 -8.03 -7.77
CA PHE A 740 13.47 -6.89 -7.05
C PHE A 740 13.24 -7.00 -5.54
N ASN A 741 12.00 -7.22 -5.08
CA ASN A 741 11.65 -7.20 -3.64
C ASN A 741 10.76 -8.37 -3.18
N GLY A 742 10.53 -9.39 -4.02
CA GLY A 742 9.84 -10.65 -3.70
C GLY A 742 10.62 -11.57 -2.77
N SER A 743 10.84 -11.12 -1.52
CA SER A 743 11.51 -11.91 -0.49
C SER A 743 10.66 -13.07 0.01
N LEU A 744 11.24 -14.27 0.02
CA LEU A 744 10.60 -15.51 0.44
C LEU A 744 10.76 -15.76 1.95
N ARG A 745 9.74 -16.34 2.60
CA ARG A 745 9.77 -16.79 4.01
C ARG A 745 10.28 -18.24 4.12
N LYS A 746 10.37 -18.78 5.35
CA LYS A 746 10.81 -20.18 5.57
C LYS A 746 9.96 -21.17 4.77
N ASN A 747 8.63 -21.02 4.82
CA ASN A 747 7.72 -21.91 4.08
C ASN A 747 7.76 -21.72 2.56
N ASP A 748 7.94 -20.49 2.04
CA ASP A 748 8.06 -20.25 0.59
C ASP A 748 9.34 -20.88 -0.02
N LEU A 749 10.37 -21.10 0.81
CA LEU A 749 11.62 -21.75 0.43
C LEU A 749 11.54 -23.29 0.51
N ALA A 750 10.48 -23.86 1.11
CA ALA A 750 10.32 -25.30 1.21
C ALA A 750 10.12 -25.91 -0.19
N GLY A 751 10.96 -26.89 -0.56
CA GLY A 751 10.95 -27.51 -1.88
C GLY A 751 11.63 -26.70 -3.00
N VAL A 752 12.15 -25.50 -2.73
CA VAL A 752 13.00 -24.77 -3.69
C VAL A 752 14.35 -25.48 -3.82
N PRO A 753 14.75 -25.99 -5.00
CA PRO A 753 16.02 -26.71 -5.15
C PRO A 753 17.24 -25.86 -4.78
N ASP A 754 18.28 -26.48 -4.21
CA ASP A 754 19.52 -25.78 -3.84
C ASP A 754 20.36 -25.34 -5.05
N SER A 755 20.06 -25.86 -6.24
CA SER A 755 20.66 -25.36 -7.48
C SER A 755 20.07 -24.01 -7.95
N THR A 756 18.92 -23.59 -7.40
CA THR A 756 18.31 -22.27 -7.69
C THR A 756 19.10 -21.20 -6.98
N ARG A 757 19.54 -20.16 -7.70
CA ARG A 757 20.42 -19.13 -7.12
C ARG A 757 19.62 -18.22 -6.17
N ARG A 758 20.28 -17.81 -5.09
CA ARG A 758 19.69 -17.00 -4.01
C ARG A 758 20.61 -15.81 -3.71
N LEU A 759 20.03 -14.66 -3.40
CA LEU A 759 20.69 -13.54 -2.70
C LEU A 759 19.99 -13.37 -1.36
N SER A 760 20.77 -13.14 -0.30
CA SER A 760 20.22 -12.89 1.04
C SER A 760 20.95 -11.76 1.74
N ALA A 761 20.21 -10.93 2.46
CA ALA A 761 20.73 -9.85 3.30
C ALA A 761 19.78 -9.55 4.46
N PRO A 762 20.27 -8.89 5.53
CA PRO A 762 19.41 -8.31 6.54
C PRO A 762 18.32 -7.39 5.94
N SER A 763 17.18 -7.36 6.61
CA SER A 763 16.14 -6.36 6.46
C SER A 763 16.63 -4.99 6.93
N PRO A 764 16.27 -3.88 6.25
CA PRO A 764 16.47 -2.53 6.77
C PRO A 764 15.56 -2.20 7.99
N PHE A 765 14.58 -3.06 8.29
CA PHE A 765 13.69 -2.95 9.44
C PHE A 765 14.05 -3.99 10.51
N VAL A 766 14.30 -3.51 11.74
CA VAL A 766 14.33 -4.32 12.97
C VAL A 766 12.90 -4.54 13.44
N GLN A 767 12.53 -5.77 13.77
CA GLN A 767 11.26 -6.06 14.42
C GLN A 767 11.38 -5.74 15.91
N ALA A 768 10.48 -4.91 16.42
CA ALA A 768 10.49 -4.43 17.79
C ALA A 768 9.06 -4.30 18.35
N TYR A 769 8.93 -4.46 19.66
CA TYR A 769 7.72 -4.10 20.38
C TYR A 769 7.83 -2.66 20.90
N VAL A 770 7.00 -1.74 20.39
CA VAL A 770 7.00 -0.34 20.83
C VAL A 770 6.17 -0.20 22.11
N ILE A 771 6.73 0.48 23.12
CA ILE A 771 6.09 0.69 24.41
C ILE A 771 5.44 2.08 24.44
N ASN A 772 4.16 2.13 24.79
CA ASN A 772 3.40 3.37 24.91
C ASN A 772 3.75 4.10 26.22
N THR A 773 4.78 4.93 26.18
CA THR A 773 5.39 5.57 27.36
C THR A 773 4.46 6.51 28.13
N SER A 774 3.37 7.00 27.51
CA SER A 774 2.36 7.81 28.21
C SER A 774 1.45 6.98 29.12
N ARG A 775 1.36 5.66 28.89
CA ARG A 775 0.67 4.68 29.75
C ARG A 775 1.66 3.97 30.67
N VAL A 776 2.67 3.30 30.11
CA VAL A 776 3.74 2.63 30.87
C VAL A 776 4.81 3.64 31.31
N LYS A 777 4.40 4.56 32.18
CA LYS A 777 5.19 5.75 32.59
C LYS A 777 6.47 5.39 33.35
N ASP A 778 6.40 4.38 34.20
CA ASP A 778 7.53 3.93 35.03
C ASP A 778 8.60 3.25 34.17
N ARG A 779 9.81 3.83 34.15
CA ARG A 779 10.91 3.30 33.35
C ARG A 779 11.40 1.94 33.84
N ARG A 780 11.32 1.63 35.15
CA ARG A 780 11.70 0.29 35.67
C ARG A 780 10.76 -0.79 35.13
N VAL A 781 9.47 -0.48 35.01
CA VAL A 781 8.49 -1.38 34.38
C VAL A 781 8.81 -1.61 32.91
N ARG A 782 9.13 -0.54 32.15
CA ARG A 782 9.56 -0.69 30.74
C ARG A 782 10.86 -1.49 30.59
N GLN A 783 11.82 -1.28 31.49
CA GLN A 783 13.06 -2.06 31.52
C GLN A 783 12.80 -3.53 31.85
N ALA A 784 11.85 -3.85 32.74
CA ALA A 784 11.43 -5.22 33.00
C ALA A 784 10.75 -5.89 31.78
N ILE A 785 9.93 -5.15 31.00
CA ILE A 785 9.37 -5.64 29.72
C ILE A 785 10.51 -6.01 28.75
N ALA A 786 11.54 -5.16 28.67
CA ALA A 786 12.68 -5.39 27.78
C ALA A 786 13.54 -6.59 28.21
N THR A 787 13.86 -6.69 29.50
CA THR A 787 14.61 -7.82 30.08
C THR A 787 13.88 -9.16 29.90
N ALA A 788 12.55 -9.18 29.99
CA ALA A 788 11.75 -10.41 29.85
C ALA A 788 11.58 -10.92 28.41
N MET A 789 12.03 -10.18 27.39
CA MET A 789 11.56 -10.37 26.01
C MET A 789 12.19 -11.62 25.31
N PRO A 790 11.39 -12.63 24.92
CA PRO A 790 11.87 -13.91 24.40
C PRO A 790 12.19 -13.84 22.90
N SER A 791 13.24 -13.08 22.58
CA SER A 791 13.55 -12.59 21.23
C SER A 791 13.69 -13.68 20.15
N ASP A 792 14.32 -14.82 20.47
CA ASP A 792 14.47 -15.96 19.56
C ASP A 792 13.17 -16.75 19.40
N ASP A 793 12.35 -16.85 20.44
CA ASP A 793 11.07 -17.57 20.36
C ASP A 793 10.03 -16.77 19.56
N VAL A 794 10.06 -15.44 19.63
CA VAL A 794 9.32 -14.57 18.71
C VAL A 794 9.82 -14.74 17.26
N LEU A 795 11.12 -14.92 17.04
CA LEU A 795 11.69 -15.26 15.72
C LEU A 795 11.32 -16.67 15.25
N ARG A 796 11.14 -17.64 16.15
CA ARG A 796 10.63 -19.00 15.82
C ARG A 796 9.16 -18.94 15.39
N ALA A 797 8.31 -18.28 16.19
CA ALA A 797 6.90 -18.01 15.88
C ALA A 797 6.70 -17.13 14.62
N SER A 798 7.76 -16.50 14.10
CA SER A 798 7.62 -15.56 13.00
C SER A 798 7.35 -16.15 11.62
N ASN A 799 7.71 -17.41 11.35
CA ASN A 799 7.87 -17.99 10.00
C ASN A 799 8.88 -17.23 9.10
N GLU A 800 9.54 -16.19 9.60
CA GLU A 800 10.58 -15.43 8.90
C GLU A 800 11.96 -16.06 9.20
N GLY A 801 12.87 -16.03 8.22
CA GLY A 801 14.30 -16.21 8.50
C GLY A 801 14.84 -14.93 9.13
N GLY A 802 15.87 -15.00 9.98
CA GLY A 802 16.41 -13.81 10.63
C GLY A 802 17.47 -14.11 11.68
N THR A 803 17.89 -13.07 12.40
CA THR A 803 18.80 -13.13 13.54
C THR A 803 18.24 -12.29 14.69
N VAL A 804 18.34 -12.79 15.93
CA VAL A 804 18.05 -12.02 17.15
C VAL A 804 18.83 -10.71 17.17
N HIS A 805 18.20 -9.61 17.61
CA HIS A 805 18.79 -8.28 17.60
C HIS A 805 18.19 -7.40 18.71
N HIS A 806 19.04 -6.69 19.47
CA HIS A 806 18.67 -6.02 20.73
C HIS A 806 18.80 -4.48 20.70
N ASN A 807 19.09 -3.88 19.54
CA ASN A 807 19.14 -2.42 19.34
C ASN A 807 18.40 -1.99 18.05
N LEU A 808 18.06 -0.71 17.90
CA LEU A 808 17.14 -0.21 16.86
C LEU A 808 17.82 0.02 15.49
N LEU A 809 19.14 0.23 15.44
CA LEU A 809 19.85 0.37 14.17
C LEU A 809 20.07 -0.99 13.50
N ALA A 810 19.35 -1.21 12.40
CA ALA A 810 19.47 -2.40 11.56
C ALA A 810 20.87 -2.53 10.92
N PRO A 811 21.39 -3.75 10.72
CA PRO A 811 22.57 -4.01 9.91
C PRO A 811 22.41 -3.41 8.51
N GLY A 812 23.40 -2.61 8.07
CA GLY A 812 23.34 -1.84 6.83
C GLY A 812 23.10 -0.33 7.03
N VAL A 813 22.70 0.13 8.22
CA VAL A 813 22.61 1.56 8.54
C VAL A 813 23.97 2.10 9.01
N ARG A 814 24.41 3.26 8.49
CA ARG A 814 25.66 3.91 8.89
C ARG A 814 25.60 4.30 10.37
N GLY A 815 26.34 3.57 11.20
CA GLY A 815 26.35 3.75 12.66
C GLY A 815 25.82 2.56 13.45
N ALA A 816 25.18 1.57 12.82
CA ALA A 816 24.71 0.37 13.51
C ALA A 816 25.85 -0.35 14.25
N ARG A 817 25.64 -0.66 15.52
CA ARG A 817 26.56 -1.39 16.40
C ARG A 817 25.74 -2.32 17.29
N PRO A 818 25.91 -3.65 17.22
CA PRO A 818 25.21 -4.58 18.09
C PRO A 818 25.52 -4.30 19.57
N PHE A 819 24.48 -4.21 20.40
CA PHE A 819 24.57 -4.29 21.85
C PHE A 819 23.27 -4.85 22.41
N ASP A 820 23.35 -5.56 23.54
CA ASP A 820 22.23 -5.82 24.43
C ASP A 820 22.44 -4.95 25.68
N LEU A 821 21.45 -4.12 26.03
CA LEU A 821 21.51 -3.24 27.20
C LEU A 821 20.94 -3.92 28.46
N TYR A 822 20.15 -4.98 28.28
CA TYR A 822 19.40 -5.65 29.33
C TYR A 822 20.00 -7.01 29.72
N GLU A 823 20.84 -7.56 28.85
CA GLU A 823 21.36 -8.93 28.93
C GLU A 823 20.20 -9.94 28.96
N ALA A 824 19.17 -9.66 28.15
CA ALA A 824 17.98 -10.50 27.99
C ALA A 824 18.31 -11.78 27.19
N GLY A 825 19.28 -11.69 26.27
CA GLY A 825 19.70 -12.81 25.43
C GLY A 825 18.58 -13.39 24.57
N ALA A 826 18.72 -14.66 24.18
CA ALA A 826 17.81 -15.29 23.22
C ALA A 826 16.38 -15.50 23.75
N HIS A 827 16.21 -15.82 25.03
CA HIS A 827 14.93 -16.28 25.61
C HIS A 827 14.32 -15.32 26.63
N GLY A 828 14.92 -14.15 26.82
CA GLY A 828 14.61 -13.23 27.90
C GLY A 828 15.08 -13.76 29.26
N ASP A 829 15.13 -12.86 30.25
CA ASP A 829 15.31 -13.21 31.67
C ASP A 829 14.09 -12.76 32.50
N PRO A 830 13.03 -13.61 32.57
CA PRO A 830 11.88 -13.34 33.41
C PRO A 830 12.20 -13.22 34.92
N ALA A 831 13.30 -13.81 35.40
CA ALA A 831 13.66 -13.73 36.81
C ALA A 831 14.24 -12.36 37.17
N LYS A 832 15.17 -11.84 36.37
CA LYS A 832 15.72 -10.48 36.47
C LYS A 832 14.64 -9.42 36.23
N ALA A 833 13.72 -9.68 35.30
CA ALA A 833 12.55 -8.83 35.08
C ALA A 833 11.58 -8.81 36.28
N MET A 834 11.31 -9.96 36.90
CA MET A 834 10.54 -10.06 38.15
C MET A 834 11.21 -9.26 39.28
N SER A 835 12.54 -9.35 39.44
CA SER A 835 13.27 -8.53 40.42
C SER A 835 13.12 -7.03 40.15
N LEU A 836 13.17 -6.59 38.88
CA LEU A 836 12.91 -5.19 38.50
C LEU A 836 11.48 -4.73 38.82
N LEU A 837 10.47 -5.60 38.66
CA LEU A 837 9.09 -5.29 39.08
C LEU A 837 8.93 -5.28 40.62
N GLN A 838 9.62 -6.15 41.34
CA GLN A 838 9.65 -6.15 42.81
C GLN A 838 10.28 -4.85 43.34
N GLU A 839 11.43 -4.46 42.80
CA GLU A 839 12.12 -3.18 43.11
C GLU A 839 11.30 -1.92 42.77
N ALA A 840 10.38 -2.01 41.80
CA ALA A 840 9.47 -0.92 41.47
C ALA A 840 8.17 -0.93 42.32
N GLY A 841 7.90 -2.01 43.04
CA GLY A 841 6.60 -2.26 43.68
C GLY A 841 5.47 -2.39 42.67
N LYS A 842 5.70 -3.14 41.57
CA LYS A 842 4.82 -3.28 40.39
C LYS A 842 4.56 -4.73 39.97
N VAL A 843 4.78 -5.71 40.84
CA VAL A 843 4.34 -7.10 40.56
C VAL A 843 2.83 -7.12 40.33
N GLY A 844 2.39 -7.78 39.26
CA GLY A 844 1.00 -7.78 38.78
C GLY A 844 0.61 -6.58 37.91
N TYR A 845 1.57 -5.79 37.40
CA TYR A 845 1.31 -4.69 36.45
C TYR A 845 0.59 -5.22 35.21
N ARG A 846 -0.52 -4.57 34.82
CA ARG A 846 -1.32 -4.96 33.66
C ARG A 846 -0.78 -4.33 32.37
N LEU A 847 -0.77 -5.09 31.28
CA LEU A 847 -0.34 -4.63 29.95
C LEU A 847 -1.34 -5.09 28.89
N THR A 848 -1.89 -4.15 28.10
CA THR A 848 -2.62 -4.51 26.87
C THR A 848 -1.62 -4.74 25.72
N LEU A 849 -1.54 -5.98 25.23
CA LEU A 849 -0.66 -6.41 24.13
C LEU A 849 -1.45 -6.46 22.81
N GLY A 850 -1.23 -5.47 21.94
CA GLY A 850 -1.91 -5.37 20.65
C GLY A 850 -1.30 -6.28 19.56
N HIS A 851 -2.14 -7.02 18.84
CA HIS A 851 -1.77 -7.73 17.62
C HIS A 851 -2.86 -7.63 16.53
N ALA A 852 -2.58 -8.12 15.32
CA ALA A 852 -3.51 -8.04 14.18
C ALA A 852 -3.56 -9.31 13.33
N ALA A 853 -2.46 -9.64 12.65
CA ALA A 853 -2.37 -10.83 11.81
C ALA A 853 -2.31 -12.12 12.65
N PRO A 854 -2.72 -13.29 12.11
CA PRO A 854 -2.54 -14.58 12.78
C PRO A 854 -1.09 -14.84 13.21
N THR A 855 -0.12 -14.56 12.33
CA THR A 855 1.31 -14.66 12.65
C THR A 855 1.81 -13.66 13.69
N ASP A 856 1.02 -12.65 14.05
CA ASP A 856 1.30 -11.78 15.20
C ASP A 856 0.57 -12.24 16.48
N ALA A 857 -0.45 -13.12 16.38
CA ALA A 857 -1.01 -13.83 17.52
C ALA A 857 -0.04 -14.91 18.03
N ASP A 858 0.53 -15.72 17.13
CA ASP A 858 1.57 -16.72 17.44
C ASP A 858 2.76 -16.09 18.20
N ARG A 859 3.10 -14.84 17.86
CA ARG A 859 4.14 -14.03 18.51
C ARG A 859 3.67 -13.42 19.83
N ALA A 860 2.40 -13.05 19.93
CA ALA A 860 1.82 -12.47 21.14
C ALA A 860 1.74 -13.50 22.28
N GLU A 861 1.31 -14.73 22.00
CA GLU A 861 1.27 -15.85 22.97
C GLU A 861 2.65 -16.08 23.61
N VAL A 862 3.71 -16.11 22.81
CA VAL A 862 5.09 -16.29 23.27
C VAL A 862 5.56 -15.14 24.18
N VAL A 863 5.20 -13.89 23.85
CA VAL A 863 5.54 -12.71 24.66
C VAL A 863 4.71 -12.64 25.94
N GLU A 864 3.42 -12.95 25.87
CA GLU A 864 2.51 -13.09 27.00
C GLU A 864 3.05 -14.09 28.02
N ALA A 865 3.35 -15.32 27.59
CA ALA A 865 3.91 -16.37 28.44
C ALA A 865 5.30 -16.05 29.04
N ALA A 866 6.06 -15.09 28.47
CA ALA A 866 7.30 -14.61 29.06
C ALA A 866 7.09 -13.46 30.06
N LEU A 867 6.18 -12.52 29.77
CA LEU A 867 5.82 -11.42 30.65
C LEU A 867 5.07 -11.91 31.89
N GLU A 868 4.16 -12.89 31.78
CA GLU A 868 3.50 -13.47 32.95
C GLU A 868 4.49 -14.18 33.88
N ARG A 869 5.47 -14.92 33.34
CA ARG A 869 6.58 -15.49 34.13
C ARG A 869 7.43 -14.40 34.80
N ALA A 870 7.54 -13.21 34.20
CA ALA A 870 8.19 -12.04 34.77
C ALA A 870 7.32 -11.29 35.81
N GLY A 871 6.10 -11.74 36.07
CA GLY A 871 5.20 -11.14 37.07
C GLY A 871 4.32 -10.00 36.55
N PHE A 872 4.20 -9.83 35.24
CA PHE A 872 3.14 -9.00 34.65
C PHE A 872 1.78 -9.74 34.69
N ARG A 873 0.72 -9.03 34.31
CA ARG A 873 -0.54 -9.61 33.84
C ARG A 873 -0.77 -9.08 32.43
N VAL A 874 -0.94 -9.96 31.46
CA VAL A 874 -1.12 -9.54 30.06
C VAL A 874 -2.58 -9.70 29.67
N GLU A 875 -3.05 -8.79 28.83
CA GLU A 875 -4.35 -8.85 28.16
C GLU A 875 -4.07 -8.67 26.67
N THR A 876 -4.09 -9.75 25.89
CA THR A 876 -3.96 -9.68 24.42
C THR A 876 -5.20 -9.07 23.78
N GLU A 877 -5.00 -8.14 22.83
CA GLU A 877 -6.09 -7.57 22.05
C GLU A 877 -5.80 -7.68 20.54
N GLN A 878 -6.63 -8.46 19.85
CA GLN A 878 -6.64 -8.49 18.40
C GLN A 878 -7.50 -7.34 17.83
N ALA A 879 -6.95 -6.62 16.85
CA ALA A 879 -7.73 -5.75 15.97
C ALA A 879 -7.42 -6.06 14.50
N ASP A 880 -8.39 -5.89 13.61
CA ASP A 880 -8.11 -5.91 12.17
C ASP A 880 -7.03 -4.86 11.81
N ILE A 881 -6.14 -5.20 10.89
CA ILE A 881 -4.96 -4.39 10.54
C ILE A 881 -5.30 -2.95 10.10
N SER A 882 -6.48 -2.73 9.49
CA SER A 882 -6.99 -1.40 9.14
C SER A 882 -7.21 -0.51 10.38
N LYS A 883 -7.72 -1.09 11.46
CA LYS A 883 -8.01 -0.43 12.74
C LYS A 883 -6.82 -0.47 13.67
N PHE A 884 -5.92 -1.44 13.51
CA PHE A 884 -4.78 -1.68 14.40
C PHE A 884 -3.89 -0.46 14.58
N TYR A 885 -3.43 0.17 13.48
CA TYR A 885 -2.58 1.36 13.55
C TYR A 885 -3.36 2.60 14.04
N GLY A 886 -4.66 2.70 13.74
CA GLY A 886 -5.55 3.71 14.32
C GLY A 886 -5.68 3.58 15.84
N ASN A 887 -5.91 2.37 16.33
CA ASN A 887 -5.95 2.03 17.76
C ASN A 887 -4.60 2.30 18.44
N ALA A 888 -3.48 1.90 17.80
CA ALA A 888 -2.13 2.19 18.29
C ALA A 888 -1.86 3.71 18.35
N GLY A 889 -2.32 4.47 17.34
CA GLY A 889 -2.25 5.92 17.26
C GLY A 889 -3.14 6.67 18.26
N ALA A 890 -4.31 6.12 18.59
CA ALA A 890 -5.17 6.56 19.69
C ALA A 890 -4.61 6.17 21.09
N GLY A 891 -3.63 5.26 21.16
CA GLY A 891 -3.00 4.84 22.41
C GLY A 891 -3.75 3.72 23.15
N LYS A 892 -4.47 2.87 22.41
CA LYS A 892 -5.24 1.75 22.94
C LYS A 892 -4.38 0.68 23.62
N TYR A 893 -3.19 0.41 23.06
CA TYR A 893 -2.25 -0.61 23.54
C TYR A 893 -1.18 -0.02 24.46
N ASP A 894 -0.64 -0.85 25.35
CA ASP A 894 0.58 -0.57 26.12
C ASP A 894 1.83 -1.03 25.36
N LEU A 895 1.71 -2.16 24.65
CA LEU A 895 2.78 -2.82 23.91
C LEU A 895 2.22 -3.39 22.59
N PHE A 896 2.93 -3.24 21.48
CA PHE A 896 2.59 -3.91 20.22
C PHE A 896 3.79 -3.99 19.25
N ARG A 897 3.78 -4.94 18.31
CA ARG A 897 4.87 -5.18 17.34
C ARG A 897 4.80 -4.25 16.13
N ILE A 898 5.95 -3.70 15.72
CA ILE A 898 6.16 -2.98 14.46
C ILE A 898 7.59 -3.19 13.93
N GLY A 899 7.79 -3.03 12.63
CA GLY A 899 9.14 -2.94 12.05
C GLY A 899 9.66 -1.51 12.14
N VAL A 900 10.74 -1.28 12.90
CA VAL A 900 11.43 0.01 12.99
C VAL A 900 12.59 0.03 12.00
N GLY A 901 12.60 1.00 11.09
CA GLY A 901 13.61 1.12 10.04
C GLY A 901 13.21 2.16 9.00
N GLY A 902 14.02 2.29 7.95
CA GLY A 902 13.80 3.25 6.86
C GLY A 902 14.40 2.80 5.54
N SER A 903 14.00 3.46 4.46
CA SER A 903 14.43 3.16 3.08
C SER A 903 15.78 3.78 2.71
N LEU A 904 16.43 4.55 3.59
CA LEU A 904 17.75 5.13 3.36
C LEU A 904 18.79 4.57 4.36
N PRO A 905 20.08 4.48 3.97
CA PRO A 905 21.16 3.92 4.79
C PRO A 905 21.57 4.76 6.02
N VAL A 906 20.75 5.74 6.42
CA VAL A 906 21.04 6.73 7.45
C VAL A 906 19.89 6.85 8.45
N ALA A 907 20.22 6.82 9.74
CA ALA A 907 19.25 6.78 10.83
C ALA A 907 18.38 8.04 10.94
N SER A 908 18.87 9.17 10.43
CA SER A 908 18.16 10.45 10.27
C SER A 908 16.89 10.38 9.43
N SER A 909 16.77 9.35 8.58
CA SER A 909 15.58 9.10 7.74
C SER A 909 14.43 8.43 8.48
N PHE A 910 14.68 7.78 9.64
CA PHE A 910 13.64 7.03 10.35
C PHE A 910 13.59 7.23 11.86
N LEU A 911 14.71 7.22 12.61
CA LEU A 911 14.63 7.28 14.08
C LEU A 911 13.83 8.47 14.64
N PRO A 912 13.85 9.68 14.04
CA PRO A 912 12.96 10.76 14.46
C PRO A 912 11.47 10.43 14.33
N ASP A 913 11.06 9.76 13.24
CA ASP A 913 9.65 9.45 12.97
C ASP A 913 9.01 8.53 14.02
N TYR A 914 9.81 7.67 14.65
CA TYR A 914 9.35 6.75 15.70
C TYR A 914 9.51 7.30 17.13
N PHE A 915 10.41 8.28 17.37
CA PHE A 915 10.84 8.64 18.73
C PHE A 915 11.19 10.11 19.04
N ASP A 916 11.29 11.03 18.07
CA ASP A 916 11.52 12.47 18.33
C ASP A 916 10.23 13.10 18.86
N GLY A 917 10.32 13.83 19.99
CA GLY A 917 9.15 14.43 20.65
C GLY A 917 8.39 15.48 19.83
N ALA A 918 8.95 15.94 18.70
CA ALA A 918 8.29 16.84 17.75
C ALA A 918 7.44 16.10 16.68
N PHE A 919 7.52 14.76 16.61
CA PHE A 919 6.77 13.91 15.70
C PHE A 919 5.60 13.25 16.45
N SER A 920 4.39 13.25 15.87
CA SER A 920 3.20 12.65 16.48
C SER A 920 2.21 12.10 15.44
N TYR A 921 1.58 10.96 15.76
CA TYR A 921 0.42 10.42 15.06
C TYR A 921 -0.67 11.50 14.83
N PRO A 922 -1.38 11.55 13.68
CA PRO A 922 -1.52 10.52 12.63
C PRO A 922 -0.44 10.50 11.55
N THR A 923 0.47 11.48 11.51
CA THR A 923 1.34 11.72 10.35
C THR A 923 2.76 11.16 10.48
N THR A 924 3.03 10.40 11.56
CA THR A 924 4.36 9.87 11.92
C THR A 924 4.23 8.56 12.69
N SER A 925 5.26 7.71 12.69
CA SER A 925 5.28 6.42 13.41
C SER A 925 5.54 6.51 14.93
N ASN A 926 5.46 7.70 15.55
CA ASN A 926 5.73 7.89 16.99
C ASN A 926 4.58 7.39 17.88
N TYR A 927 4.35 6.07 17.84
CA TYR A 927 3.45 5.34 18.73
C TYR A 927 4.03 5.17 20.14
N SER A 928 5.35 5.37 20.32
CA SER A 928 5.99 5.33 21.65
C SER A 928 5.56 6.51 22.53
N ARG A 929 5.23 7.65 21.89
CA ARG A 929 4.93 8.96 22.53
C ARG A 929 6.04 9.43 23.46
N LEU A 930 7.28 9.00 23.19
CA LEU A 930 8.44 9.33 24.00
C LEU A 930 8.61 10.85 24.09
N LYS A 931 8.89 11.33 25.30
CA LYS A 931 9.23 12.72 25.59
C LYS A 931 10.49 12.74 26.44
N SER A 932 11.66 12.67 25.79
CA SER A 932 12.96 12.72 26.45
C SER A 932 13.84 13.78 25.79
N SER A 933 14.04 14.90 26.48
CA SER A 933 14.93 15.97 26.04
C SER A 933 16.38 15.50 25.86
N GLY A 934 16.78 14.41 26.52
CA GLY A 934 18.08 13.76 26.31
C GLY A 934 18.19 13.05 24.95
N VAL A 935 17.09 12.44 24.49
CA VAL A 935 16.97 11.86 23.14
C VAL A 935 16.85 12.96 22.09
N ASP A 936 15.96 13.95 22.29
CA ASP A 936 15.78 15.07 21.35
C ASP A 936 17.10 15.84 21.12
N THR A 937 17.87 16.08 22.21
CA THR A 937 19.19 16.70 22.13
C THR A 937 20.22 15.80 21.44
N ALA A 938 20.15 14.47 21.62
CA ALA A 938 21.01 13.52 20.93
C ALA A 938 20.76 13.52 19.42
N MET A 939 19.49 13.48 18.99
CA MET A 939 19.11 13.55 17.58
C MET A 939 19.50 14.88 16.94
N LYS A 940 19.29 15.99 17.66
CA LYS A 940 19.74 17.33 17.21
C LYS A 940 21.26 17.40 17.04
N ALA A 941 22.04 16.79 17.93
CA ALA A 941 23.49 16.72 17.80
C ALA A 941 23.93 15.83 16.62
N ALA A 942 23.26 14.69 16.39
CA ALA A 942 23.54 13.80 15.27
C ALA A 942 23.24 14.45 13.90
N GLY A 943 22.13 15.19 13.80
CA GLY A 943 21.80 15.98 12.61
C GLY A 943 22.70 17.20 12.38
N ALA A 944 23.33 17.74 13.44
CA ALA A 944 24.28 18.86 13.36
C ALA A 944 25.76 18.42 13.18
N ALA A 945 26.01 17.15 12.90
CA ALA A 945 27.36 16.65 12.63
C ALA A 945 27.90 17.17 11.28
N GLY A 946 29.23 17.25 11.13
CA GLY A 946 29.85 17.77 9.91
C GLY A 946 29.88 16.81 8.72
N THR A 947 29.70 15.50 8.94
CA THR A 947 29.78 14.46 7.89
C THR A 947 28.87 13.27 8.19
N VAL A 948 28.52 12.46 7.18
CA VAL A 948 27.70 11.24 7.36
C VAL A 948 28.38 10.21 8.29
N GLU A 949 29.71 10.13 8.30
CA GLU A 949 30.46 9.21 9.17
C GLU A 949 30.51 9.66 10.63
N SER A 950 30.46 10.97 10.87
CA SER A 950 30.37 11.55 12.22
C SER A 950 28.93 11.54 12.74
N ALA A 951 27.94 11.83 11.88
CA ALA A 951 26.52 11.63 12.16
C ALA A 951 26.24 10.19 12.60
N GLY A 952 26.71 9.19 11.84
CA GLY A 952 26.50 7.77 12.17
C GLY A 952 27.04 7.36 13.55
N ARG A 953 28.16 7.95 14.02
CA ARG A 953 28.66 7.71 15.38
C ARG A 953 27.73 8.30 16.45
N LEU A 954 27.16 9.47 16.20
CA LEU A 954 26.19 10.09 17.11
C LEU A 954 24.83 9.37 17.09
N TRP A 955 24.37 8.88 15.92
CA TRP A 955 23.19 8.04 15.81
C TRP A 955 23.32 6.71 16.57
N SER A 956 24.52 6.12 16.64
CA SER A 956 24.79 4.97 17.54
C SER A 956 24.56 5.30 19.01
N ALA A 957 24.86 6.54 19.44
CA ALA A 957 24.58 7.02 20.79
C ALA A 957 23.09 7.39 20.99
N VAL A 958 22.38 7.80 19.93
CA VAL A 958 20.90 7.94 19.96
C VAL A 958 20.23 6.60 20.19
N ASP A 959 20.62 5.56 19.44
CA ASP A 959 20.09 4.18 19.58
C ASP A 959 20.25 3.69 21.03
N ARG A 960 21.46 3.79 21.58
CA ARG A 960 21.70 3.46 22.99
C ARG A 960 20.81 4.25 23.95
N ARG A 961 20.59 5.55 23.73
CA ARG A 961 19.72 6.39 24.58
C ARG A 961 18.24 6.03 24.46
N LEU A 962 17.77 5.61 23.29
CA LEU A 962 16.41 5.10 23.09
C LEU A 962 16.18 3.79 23.84
N MET A 963 17.21 2.93 23.90
CA MET A 963 17.21 1.75 24.76
C MET A 963 17.31 2.12 26.25
N GLU A 964 18.16 3.08 26.64
CA GLU A 964 18.25 3.54 28.05
C GLU A 964 16.91 4.10 28.57
N GLU A 965 16.10 4.72 27.72
CA GLU A 965 14.73 5.17 28.03
C GLU A 965 13.65 4.07 27.94
N ALA A 966 13.99 2.89 27.43
CA ALA A 966 13.10 1.76 27.22
C ALA A 966 11.83 2.13 26.44
N ALA A 967 11.97 2.82 25.29
CA ALA A 967 10.84 3.26 24.47
C ALA A 967 10.32 2.18 23.49
N ALA A 968 11.16 1.19 23.18
CA ALA A 968 10.84 0.01 22.39
C ALA A 968 11.77 -1.14 22.77
N VAL A 969 11.39 -2.37 22.43
CA VAL A 969 12.17 -3.59 22.65
C VAL A 969 12.42 -4.28 21.31
N PRO A 970 13.61 -4.12 20.72
CA PRO A 970 14.05 -4.90 19.56
C PRO A 970 14.08 -6.41 19.87
N VAL A 971 13.72 -7.23 18.90
CA VAL A 971 13.74 -8.70 19.02
C VAL A 971 14.54 -9.40 17.92
N TYR A 972 14.31 -9.07 16.64
CA TYR A 972 15.06 -9.70 15.53
C TYR A 972 15.11 -8.83 14.28
N VAL A 973 16.10 -9.10 13.43
CA VAL A 973 16.17 -8.60 12.05
C VAL A 973 15.85 -9.74 11.10
N PRO A 974 14.80 -9.61 10.26
CA PRO A 974 14.49 -10.59 9.23
C PRO A 974 15.63 -10.68 8.20
N THR A 975 15.93 -11.87 7.71
CA THR A 975 16.80 -12.10 6.56
C THR A 975 15.93 -12.15 5.31
N ARG A 976 16.04 -11.12 4.47
CA ARG A 976 15.43 -11.15 3.14
C ARG A 976 16.17 -12.14 2.27
N THR A 977 15.44 -12.98 1.54
CA THR A 977 15.99 -13.99 0.62
C THR A 977 15.23 -13.94 -0.70
N LEU A 978 15.93 -13.57 -1.76
CA LEU A 978 15.38 -13.44 -3.11
C LEU A 978 16.04 -14.45 -4.04
N LEU A 979 15.26 -14.99 -4.97
CA LEU A 979 15.74 -15.96 -5.95
C LEU A 979 16.08 -15.29 -7.28
N TYR A 980 16.99 -15.92 -8.02
CA TYR A 980 17.22 -15.59 -9.43
C TYR A 980 17.59 -16.84 -10.24
N SER A 981 17.30 -16.77 -11.53
CA SER A 981 17.60 -17.79 -12.52
C SER A 981 19.11 -18.00 -12.72
N LYS A 982 19.51 -19.18 -13.20
CA LYS A 982 20.91 -19.48 -13.55
C LYS A 982 21.42 -18.65 -14.73
N ALA A 983 20.52 -18.16 -15.58
CA ALA A 983 20.81 -17.28 -16.71
C ALA A 983 21.31 -15.88 -16.28
N LEU A 984 21.00 -15.39 -15.07
CA LEU A 984 21.42 -14.05 -14.64
C LEU A 984 22.77 -14.02 -13.91
N GLY A 985 23.57 -13.00 -14.23
CA GLY A 985 24.78 -12.62 -13.52
C GLY A 985 24.79 -11.13 -13.14
N GLY A 986 25.76 -10.71 -12.33
CA GLY A 986 25.98 -9.31 -11.97
C GLY A 986 24.95 -8.71 -11.00
N LEU A 987 24.12 -9.53 -10.35
CA LEU A 987 23.14 -9.08 -9.35
C LEU A 987 23.79 -8.81 -7.98
N GLN A 988 23.22 -7.86 -7.25
CA GLN A 988 23.63 -7.45 -5.91
C GLN A 988 22.39 -7.14 -5.07
N ILE A 989 22.38 -7.46 -3.77
CA ILE A 989 21.32 -7.03 -2.84
C ILE A 989 21.76 -5.80 -2.02
N ASP A 990 20.91 -4.78 -1.94
CA ASP A 990 21.07 -3.59 -1.10
C ASP A 990 19.86 -3.38 -0.16
N LEU A 991 19.65 -2.17 0.36
CA LEU A 991 18.55 -1.89 1.29
C LEU A 991 17.18 -1.97 0.61
N ASP A 992 17.04 -1.53 -0.63
CA ASP A 992 15.75 -1.56 -1.34
C ASP A 992 15.40 -2.96 -1.84
N GLY A 993 16.38 -3.80 -2.16
CA GLY A 993 16.18 -5.14 -2.73
C GLY A 993 17.31 -5.58 -3.65
N VAL A 994 17.01 -6.37 -4.69
CA VAL A 994 18.00 -6.81 -5.70
C VAL A 994 18.20 -5.71 -6.75
N SER A 995 19.41 -5.16 -6.76
CA SER A 995 19.86 -4.10 -7.65
C SER A 995 20.19 -4.64 -9.06
N PRO A 996 19.52 -4.15 -10.12
CA PRO A 996 19.72 -4.59 -11.50
C PRO A 996 20.83 -3.83 -12.25
N LEU A 997 21.51 -2.85 -11.63
CA LEU A 997 22.38 -1.89 -12.34
C LEU A 997 23.61 -2.52 -13.02
N ASN A 998 24.01 -3.70 -12.54
CA ASN A 998 25.11 -4.52 -13.06
C ASN A 998 24.62 -5.86 -13.66
N ALA A 999 23.29 -6.07 -13.74
CA ALA A 999 22.70 -7.31 -14.21
C ALA A 999 23.09 -7.59 -15.67
N TYR A 1000 23.27 -8.87 -16.02
CA TYR A 1000 23.44 -9.31 -17.41
C TYR A 1000 22.86 -10.71 -17.63
N VAL A 1001 22.42 -10.98 -18.86
CA VAL A 1001 22.01 -12.32 -19.30
C VAL A 1001 23.24 -13.09 -19.78
N ARG A 1002 23.50 -14.25 -19.18
CA ARG A 1002 24.51 -15.21 -19.63
C ARG A 1002 24.03 -15.86 -20.92
N ARG A 1003 24.64 -15.48 -22.04
CA ARG A 1003 24.57 -16.24 -23.29
C ARG A 1003 25.68 -17.29 -23.27
N ARG A 1004 25.39 -18.50 -23.76
CA ARG A 1004 26.40 -19.52 -24.07
C ARG A 1004 27.30 -19.06 -25.23
#